data_AF-A0A2D7DHG2-F1
#
_entry.id   AF-A0A2D7DHG2-F1
#
_cell.length_a   1.000
_cell.length_b   1.000
_cell.length_c   1.000
_cell.angle_alpha   90.00
_cell.angle_beta   90.00
_cell.angle_gamma   90.00
#
_symmetry.space_group_name_H-M   'P 1'
#
loop_
_entity.id
_entity.type
_entity.pdbx_description
1 polymer ?
#
loop_
_entity_poly.entity_id
_entity_poly.type
_entity_poly.pdbx_seq_one_letter_code
_entity_poly.pdbx_strand_id
1 'polypeptide(L)'
;MNPTPRHRLSTAFNRMMCLLFLGHLGHLACAQDLFEDISEAAGVAVDGLHHAVAIGDFDRDGREDIYVGTKFAPNRLFRNLGGMQFEEVAIPAGVADEGTTNAVIWADFNNDGWLDLITGNYLDPNRLFLNNGDGTFTDATDTWNAGNAGPCRSLHAADIDGDGWLDLYVVNINSHNAMLRNLEGTGFQNVTFPSGTVDTGIGMGALFFDADNDGDVDLYATHDGNQVNNFFRNDGQGSFTQDAAGVGLDYQGNCMGVDAADINHDGWMDLYITDLYPSELFLNNGDGTFTAIAEDAGVDDSGMTWGCIFFDYDHDAETDLYIVNDYAFAPTSNRLYRGLGDSTFAWVSEGDAVLEHNHSDYGLAAGDLDGDGDWDLAIATTGSPTQPGFQILENLNTNGHFIGFRLEGTSSNRSAIGARIEAHFDGQTRYDEIHCGQGYSGSSSFDVHMGLGAATSVDSIVVRWPTGGFSTHGPFAADSIHTVLEPGAEPWLTNGCTNADACNYEMAATVDDGTCFFPSAGLDCSGSPLPDFPTLATHSVARIWNEATLLSIRHDWARPTVHARNLWHTSALMYDAWAAWGADTIVGAQPWLLGNQQGNYTCPFDGSPDIEAENRQAARRLSISYGVYRLLQHRFVNAPRAERITTHIDSQMEALGYDTAWHETDYTNGTWMERAASLGNYLAENYIAYGLQDGSFEVIDYQNTYYNPMNWNLVMDEPGNPNMFFPNRWQPLQLAEFIDQSGNEGSNISPDFLSPEWGDVQPFAMTAADTAQFERLGSTYTVYHDPGPPAQINPNEETGLESDYKWGHTLVALWASHLDPADSVVWDIGPGAFSWNGFLPSSVEEARDYYAVDGVPVAAGVEPGHPFNPVSGEPYAAQPVLRGDFTRVLAEYWADGPDSETPPGHWFTLLNYVNDQPELQRKWRGLGEPLNALDWDVIAYFSMGGAMHDAAIAAWSCKGWHDYVRPVSALRWMADRGQCTDPELPNYHGAGLPIIPGHIEQISPEDPIELRGPNNEHLYEMKIRCWKGPDYIGVPALQWAGVDWIRAREWWPYQRPTFVTPPFAGYVSGHSTFSRAAAEVLTALTGDAYFPGGLGAFPVEAHEFLVFEDGPSMDFELQWATYRDAADQSALSRIWGGIHPPIDDFPGRAMGEVLGMDAFLLAEQYAFPLLGTDCFEAGGYPCLCPGDFNSDGLRNLPDLLLLLVHFGEAVDVGGNGASPVLDLDGSGDINTGDLLGMLTVWGQPC
;
A
#
# COMPACT_ATOMS: atom_id res chain seq x y z
N MET A 1 -9.71 -48.15 27.89
CA MET A 1 -10.91 -48.74 28.54
C MET A 1 -12.09 -48.26 27.71
N ASN A 2 -12.72 -49.16 26.95
CA ASN A 2 -13.83 -48.81 26.04
C ASN A 2 -15.03 -48.22 26.82
N PRO A 3 -15.59 -47.07 26.42
CA PRO A 3 -16.97 -46.75 26.70
C PRO A 3 -17.85 -47.36 25.60
N THR A 4 -18.83 -48.16 26.01
CA THR A 4 -19.87 -48.76 25.17
C THR A 4 -20.91 -47.72 24.70
N PRO A 5 -21.54 -47.90 23.53
CA PRO A 5 -22.62 -47.04 23.05
C PRO A 5 -23.90 -47.34 23.84
N ARG A 6 -24.41 -46.36 24.59
CA ARG A 6 -25.66 -46.49 25.36
C ARG A 6 -26.81 -45.61 24.87
N HIS A 7 -26.62 -44.74 23.88
CA HIS A 7 -27.69 -43.86 23.40
C HIS A 7 -28.49 -44.38 22.19
N ARG A 8 -27.93 -45.19 21.28
CA ARG A 8 -28.67 -45.75 20.12
C ARG A 8 -29.77 -46.79 20.46
N LEU A 9 -29.93 -47.18 21.73
CA LEU A 9 -30.97 -48.14 22.15
C LEU A 9 -32.28 -47.48 22.60
N SER A 10 -32.33 -46.18 22.91
CA SER A 10 -33.58 -45.52 23.35
C SER A 10 -34.49 -45.11 22.20
N THR A 11 -33.93 -44.67 21.07
CA THR A 11 -34.68 -44.31 19.85
C THR A 11 -35.31 -45.54 19.19
N ALA A 12 -34.58 -46.65 19.09
CA ALA A 12 -35.14 -47.93 18.61
C ALA A 12 -36.24 -48.50 19.53
N PHE A 13 -36.14 -48.28 20.86
CA PHE A 13 -37.16 -48.73 21.82
C PHE A 13 -38.44 -47.88 21.76
N ASN A 14 -38.31 -46.57 21.49
CA ASN A 14 -39.44 -45.67 21.23
C ASN A 14 -40.11 -45.97 19.87
N ARG A 15 -39.34 -46.24 18.81
CA ARG A 15 -39.86 -46.70 17.50
C ARG A 15 -40.64 -48.02 17.61
N MET A 16 -40.20 -48.97 18.46
CA MET A 16 -40.91 -50.23 18.68
C MET A 16 -42.17 -50.07 19.57
N MET A 17 -42.22 -49.07 20.45
CA MET A 17 -43.42 -48.76 21.24
C MET A 17 -44.52 -48.07 20.43
N CYS A 18 -44.20 -47.20 19.45
CA CYS A 18 -45.21 -46.58 18.58
C CYS A 18 -45.90 -47.64 17.66
N LEU A 19 -45.15 -48.67 17.22
CA LEU A 19 -45.68 -49.81 16.44
C LEU A 19 -46.59 -50.78 17.24
N LEU A 20 -46.43 -50.88 18.57
CA LEU A 20 -47.20 -51.81 19.41
C LEU A 20 -48.55 -51.25 19.90
N PHE A 21 -48.77 -49.93 19.83
CA PHE A 21 -50.00 -49.27 20.31
C PHE A 21 -51.04 -48.94 19.22
N LEU A 22 -50.72 -49.13 17.94
CA LEU A 22 -51.62 -48.91 16.78
C LEU A 22 -52.81 -49.87 16.70
N GLY A 23 -52.99 -50.76 17.68
CA GLY A 23 -54.06 -51.74 17.70
C GLY A 23 -55.45 -51.15 17.99
N HIS A 24 -55.62 -50.24 18.95
CA HIS A 24 -56.93 -49.80 19.42
C HIS A 24 -56.87 -48.35 19.95
N LEU A 25 -57.06 -47.36 19.07
CA LEU A 25 -57.68 -46.02 19.27
C LEU A 25 -57.25 -45.13 18.09
N GLY A 26 -58.20 -44.40 17.49
CA GLY A 26 -58.01 -43.67 16.23
C GLY A 26 -57.10 -42.44 16.32
N HIS A 27 -56.48 -42.14 15.18
CA HIS A 27 -55.81 -40.89 14.78
C HIS A 27 -54.91 -40.22 15.82
N LEU A 28 -53.69 -40.74 15.94
CA LEU A 28 -52.47 -39.96 16.21
C LEU A 28 -51.40 -40.56 15.29
N ALA A 29 -51.06 -39.85 14.20
CA ALA A 29 -49.84 -40.16 13.46
C ALA A 29 -48.66 -39.76 14.35
N CYS A 30 -47.72 -40.68 14.63
CA CYS A 30 -46.39 -40.29 15.11
C CYS A 30 -45.77 -39.50 13.94
N ALA A 31 -45.47 -38.21 14.11
CA ALA A 31 -44.63 -37.47 13.17
C ALA A 31 -43.28 -38.20 13.06
N GLN A 32 -42.74 -38.31 11.85
CA GLN A 32 -41.39 -38.80 11.61
C GLN A 32 -40.49 -37.57 11.69
N ASP A 33 -39.47 -37.61 12.53
CA ASP A 33 -38.48 -36.52 12.64
C ASP A 33 -37.72 -36.44 11.29
N LEU A 34 -37.67 -35.25 10.68
CA LEU A 34 -36.99 -35.01 9.39
C LEU A 34 -35.49 -34.76 9.59
N PHE A 35 -35.14 -33.99 10.62
CA PHE A 35 -33.77 -33.65 11.00
C PHE A 35 -33.54 -33.89 12.49
N GLU A 36 -32.28 -34.10 12.91
CA GLU A 36 -31.85 -34.15 14.30
C GLU A 36 -30.80 -33.06 14.59
N ASP A 37 -30.97 -32.27 15.65
CA ASP A 37 -29.92 -31.34 16.11
C ASP A 37 -28.80 -32.14 16.80
N ILE A 38 -27.63 -32.16 16.18
CA ILE A 38 -26.45 -32.90 16.65
C ILE A 38 -25.36 -32.01 17.21
N SER A 39 -25.59 -30.71 17.34
CA SER A 39 -24.55 -29.71 17.65
C SER A 39 -23.74 -30.02 18.90
N GLU A 40 -24.41 -30.44 19.98
CA GLU A 40 -23.74 -30.87 21.22
C GLU A 40 -22.98 -32.20 21.05
N ALA A 41 -23.54 -33.13 20.26
CA ALA A 41 -22.96 -34.46 20.05
C ALA A 41 -21.73 -34.41 19.13
N ALA A 42 -21.76 -33.52 18.14
CA ALA A 42 -20.70 -33.26 17.17
C ALA A 42 -19.55 -32.43 17.76
N GLY A 43 -19.77 -31.76 18.90
CA GLY A 43 -18.75 -30.96 19.59
C GLY A 43 -18.60 -29.53 19.04
N VAL A 44 -19.57 -29.06 18.25
CA VAL A 44 -19.55 -27.74 17.61
C VAL A 44 -20.42 -26.71 18.34
N ALA A 45 -21.19 -27.13 19.35
CA ALA A 45 -22.01 -26.24 20.17
C ALA A 45 -21.13 -25.23 20.95
N VAL A 46 -20.90 -24.07 20.36
CA VAL A 46 -20.14 -22.96 20.94
C VAL A 46 -21.07 -21.80 21.30
N ASP A 47 -20.73 -21.08 22.37
CA ASP A 47 -21.43 -19.85 22.75
C ASP A 47 -20.86 -18.68 21.94
N GLY A 48 -21.71 -17.82 21.39
CA GLY A 48 -21.27 -16.64 20.64
C GLY A 48 -22.40 -15.97 19.86
N LEU A 49 -22.11 -14.80 19.30
CA LEU A 49 -22.98 -14.12 18.34
C LEU A 49 -22.54 -14.53 16.94
N HIS A 50 -22.92 -15.71 16.49
CA HIS A 50 -22.55 -16.21 15.16
C HIS A 50 -23.44 -15.55 14.11
N HIS A 51 -22.85 -15.23 12.97
CA HIS A 51 -23.54 -14.48 11.93
C HIS A 51 -23.32 -15.05 10.53
N ALA A 52 -22.21 -15.75 10.32
CA ALA A 52 -21.84 -16.31 9.03
C ALA A 52 -21.34 -17.74 9.16
N VAL A 53 -21.53 -18.54 8.12
CA VAL A 53 -21.08 -19.93 8.06
C VAL A 53 -20.68 -20.29 6.62
N ALA A 54 -19.60 -21.06 6.48
CA ALA A 54 -19.15 -21.61 5.20
C ALA A 54 -18.79 -23.08 5.33
N ILE A 55 -19.21 -23.90 4.37
CA ILE A 55 -18.88 -25.33 4.25
C ILE A 55 -17.92 -25.53 3.09
N GLY A 56 -16.83 -26.29 3.30
CA GLY A 56 -15.85 -26.59 2.25
C GLY A 56 -14.73 -27.52 2.71
N ASP A 57 -14.20 -28.33 1.80
CA ASP A 57 -13.10 -29.30 2.03
C ASP A 57 -11.72 -28.60 1.93
N PHE A 58 -11.32 -27.86 2.97
CA PHE A 58 -10.14 -26.99 2.91
C PHE A 58 -8.81 -27.77 2.91
N ASP A 59 -8.81 -29.01 3.42
CA ASP A 59 -7.62 -29.87 3.48
C ASP A 59 -7.63 -31.03 2.47
N ARG A 60 -8.62 -31.03 1.56
CA ARG A 60 -8.79 -31.97 0.44
C ARG A 60 -8.78 -33.43 0.89
N ASP A 61 -9.31 -33.72 2.07
CA ASP A 61 -9.40 -35.07 2.59
C ASP A 61 -10.71 -35.79 2.19
N GLY A 62 -11.57 -35.09 1.44
CA GLY A 62 -12.83 -35.59 0.90
C GLY A 62 -13.99 -35.46 1.88
N ARG A 63 -13.83 -34.70 2.96
CA ARG A 63 -14.89 -34.39 3.93
C ARG A 63 -15.02 -32.88 4.05
N GLU A 64 -16.25 -32.41 4.15
CA GLU A 64 -16.50 -30.98 4.20
C GLU A 64 -16.30 -30.45 5.63
N ASP A 65 -15.56 -29.35 5.74
CA ASP A 65 -15.27 -28.66 6.99
C ASP A 65 -16.14 -27.41 7.14
N ILE A 66 -16.18 -26.87 8.35
CA ILE A 66 -17.08 -25.75 8.68
C ILE A 66 -16.29 -24.59 9.24
N TYR A 67 -16.44 -23.40 8.63
CA TYR A 67 -15.94 -22.15 9.17
C TYR A 67 -17.10 -21.28 9.68
N VAL A 68 -16.94 -20.69 10.88
CA VAL A 68 -17.99 -19.93 11.56
C VAL A 68 -17.50 -18.51 11.89
N GLY A 69 -18.15 -17.52 11.28
CA GLY A 69 -17.95 -16.10 11.54
C GLY A 69 -18.72 -15.64 12.77
N THR A 70 -18.01 -14.96 13.68
CA THR A 70 -18.55 -14.57 15.00
C THR A 70 -18.34 -13.07 15.26
N LYS A 71 -19.31 -12.43 15.92
CA LYS A 71 -19.16 -11.04 16.38
C LYS A 71 -18.53 -10.98 17.76
N PHE A 72 -17.56 -10.09 17.91
CA PHE A 72 -16.90 -9.76 19.19
C PHE A 72 -16.21 -10.95 19.88
N ALA A 73 -15.87 -11.99 19.12
CA ALA A 73 -15.11 -13.15 19.57
C ALA A 73 -14.37 -13.75 18.37
N PRO A 74 -13.27 -14.52 18.59
CA PRO A 74 -12.54 -15.12 17.48
C PRO A 74 -13.43 -16.06 16.68
N ASN A 75 -13.22 -16.12 15.37
CA ASN A 75 -13.83 -17.09 14.47
C ASN A 75 -13.41 -18.54 14.79
N ARG A 76 -14.09 -19.52 14.19
CA ARG A 76 -13.86 -20.96 14.41
C ARG A 76 -13.76 -21.70 13.09
N LEU A 77 -12.83 -22.65 13.02
CA LEU A 77 -12.66 -23.60 11.91
C LEU A 77 -12.79 -25.00 12.50
N PHE A 78 -13.81 -25.74 12.08
CA PHE A 78 -14.10 -27.10 12.52
C PHE A 78 -13.73 -28.09 11.41
N ARG A 79 -12.59 -28.77 11.59
CA ARG A 79 -12.15 -29.83 10.69
C ARG A 79 -12.96 -31.11 10.92
N ASN A 80 -13.47 -31.71 9.85
CA ASN A 80 -14.32 -32.88 9.87
C ASN A 80 -13.50 -34.18 9.95
N LEU A 81 -13.75 -34.95 11.01
CA LEU A 81 -13.10 -36.24 11.27
C LEU A 81 -13.92 -37.44 10.77
N GLY A 82 -15.11 -37.17 10.21
CA GLY A 82 -16.07 -38.15 9.69
C GLY A 82 -17.08 -38.66 10.72
N GLY A 83 -18.28 -39.01 10.23
CA GLY A 83 -19.38 -39.51 11.06
C GLY A 83 -19.85 -38.50 12.10
N MET A 84 -20.06 -37.25 11.68
CA MET A 84 -20.50 -36.11 12.51
C MET A 84 -19.59 -35.82 13.71
N GLN A 85 -18.27 -35.85 13.51
CA GLN A 85 -17.29 -35.48 14.54
C GLN A 85 -16.33 -34.43 14.01
N PHE A 86 -16.12 -33.36 14.78
CA PHE A 86 -15.30 -32.23 14.36
C PHE A 86 -14.19 -31.90 15.37
N GLU A 87 -13.11 -31.30 14.88
CA GLU A 87 -12.01 -30.74 15.67
C GLU A 87 -11.85 -29.24 15.36
N GLU A 88 -11.82 -28.41 16.39
CA GLU A 88 -11.59 -26.97 16.24
C GLU A 88 -10.10 -26.66 16.03
N VAL A 89 -9.75 -25.98 14.94
CA VAL A 89 -8.37 -25.77 14.48
C VAL A 89 -8.07 -24.32 14.04
N ALA A 90 -8.92 -23.32 14.31
CA ALA A 90 -8.70 -21.95 13.78
C ALA A 90 -7.38 -21.32 14.24
N ILE A 91 -7.04 -21.46 15.53
CA ILE A 91 -5.79 -20.91 16.08
C ILE A 91 -4.55 -21.55 15.44
N PRO A 92 -4.39 -22.90 15.44
CA PRO A 92 -3.23 -23.51 14.81
C PRO A 92 -3.20 -23.33 13.28
N ALA A 93 -4.35 -23.14 12.62
CA ALA A 93 -4.43 -22.84 11.19
C ALA A 93 -4.11 -21.37 10.85
N GLY A 94 -4.14 -20.46 11.82
CA GLY A 94 -3.85 -19.03 11.60
C GLY A 94 -5.06 -18.18 11.19
N VAL A 95 -6.27 -18.72 11.29
CA VAL A 95 -7.53 -18.08 10.82
C VAL A 95 -8.48 -17.72 11.96
N ALA A 96 -8.00 -17.62 13.20
CA ALA A 96 -8.80 -17.19 14.35
C ALA A 96 -9.00 -15.66 14.35
N ASP A 97 -9.54 -15.09 13.27
CA ASP A 97 -9.82 -13.65 13.13
C ASP A 97 -10.74 -13.17 14.27
N GLU A 98 -10.37 -12.05 14.90
CA GLU A 98 -11.10 -11.44 16.02
C GLU A 98 -11.94 -10.22 15.59
N GLY A 99 -11.99 -9.91 14.28
CA GLY A 99 -12.84 -8.87 13.71
C GLY A 99 -14.33 -9.11 13.97
N THR A 100 -15.15 -8.07 13.77
CA THR A 100 -16.61 -8.23 13.82
C THR A 100 -17.12 -8.89 12.53
N THR A 101 -16.94 -10.21 12.40
CA THR A 101 -17.21 -10.95 11.16
C THR A 101 -18.72 -11.11 10.90
N ASN A 102 -19.15 -10.63 9.73
CA ASN A 102 -20.52 -10.71 9.24
C ASN A 102 -20.68 -11.71 8.10
N ALA A 103 -19.62 -12.02 7.35
CA ALA A 103 -19.66 -12.84 6.15
C ALA A 103 -18.40 -13.70 6.05
N VAL A 104 -18.53 -14.92 5.51
CA VAL A 104 -17.41 -15.83 5.24
C VAL A 104 -17.73 -16.60 3.95
N ILE A 105 -16.75 -16.76 3.07
CA ILE A 105 -16.84 -17.65 1.90
C ILE A 105 -15.53 -18.40 1.72
N TRP A 106 -15.62 -19.60 1.14
CA TRP A 106 -14.48 -20.33 0.60
C TRP A 106 -14.35 -20.00 -0.89
N ALA A 107 -13.13 -19.89 -1.40
CA ALA A 107 -12.86 -19.79 -2.84
C ALA A 107 -11.38 -20.06 -3.09
N ASP A 108 -11.01 -20.59 -4.25
CA ASP A 108 -9.61 -20.75 -4.65
C ASP A 108 -9.22 -19.52 -5.50
N PHE A 109 -8.74 -18.46 -4.84
CA PHE A 109 -8.49 -17.16 -5.50
C PHE A 109 -7.16 -17.15 -6.27
N ASN A 110 -6.22 -18.02 -5.92
CA ASN A 110 -4.93 -18.14 -6.59
C ASN A 110 -4.83 -19.35 -7.55
N ASN A 111 -5.93 -20.10 -7.72
CA ASN A 111 -6.05 -21.28 -8.57
C ASN A 111 -4.99 -22.37 -8.27
N ASP A 112 -4.47 -22.44 -7.03
CA ASP A 112 -3.47 -23.43 -6.63
C ASP A 112 -4.09 -24.80 -6.25
N GLY A 113 -5.41 -24.84 -6.17
CA GLY A 113 -6.23 -25.98 -5.83
C GLY A 113 -6.79 -25.94 -4.41
N TRP A 114 -6.19 -25.23 -3.49
CA TRP A 114 -6.62 -25.21 -2.10
C TRP A 114 -7.66 -24.12 -1.90
N LEU A 115 -8.71 -24.41 -1.13
CA LEU A 115 -9.71 -23.37 -0.82
C LEU A 115 -9.08 -22.35 0.12
N ASP A 116 -9.03 -21.10 -0.34
CA ASP A 116 -8.72 -19.92 0.46
C ASP A 116 -9.96 -19.43 1.20
N LEU A 117 -9.72 -18.67 2.27
CA LEU A 117 -10.76 -18.15 3.13
C LEU A 117 -10.78 -16.64 3.09
N ILE A 118 -11.95 -16.04 2.90
CA ILE A 118 -12.13 -14.60 3.09
C ILE A 118 -13.22 -14.29 4.12
N THR A 119 -12.92 -13.38 5.04
CA THR A 119 -13.83 -12.90 6.08
C THR A 119 -14.23 -11.44 5.83
N GLY A 120 -15.53 -11.19 5.91
CA GLY A 120 -16.13 -9.87 5.76
C GLY A 120 -16.43 -9.26 7.11
N ASN A 121 -15.80 -8.13 7.43
CA ASN A 121 -15.85 -7.53 8.76
C ASN A 121 -16.66 -6.21 8.78
N TYR A 122 -17.40 -6.00 9.86
CA TYR A 122 -18.31 -4.85 9.99
C TYR A 122 -17.64 -3.55 10.44
N LEU A 123 -16.63 -3.65 11.31
CA LEU A 123 -15.93 -2.49 11.92
C LEU A 123 -14.43 -2.50 11.66
N ASP A 124 -13.95 -3.56 11.01
CA ASP A 124 -12.55 -3.86 10.79
C ASP A 124 -12.38 -4.18 9.30
N PRO A 125 -11.16 -4.12 8.75
CA PRO A 125 -10.90 -4.56 7.38
C PRO A 125 -11.33 -6.02 7.17
N ASN A 126 -11.83 -6.33 5.98
CA ASN A 126 -11.97 -7.71 5.52
C ASN A 126 -10.60 -8.42 5.54
N ARG A 127 -10.59 -9.75 5.70
CA ARG A 127 -9.35 -10.53 5.71
C ARG A 127 -9.35 -11.61 4.65
N LEU A 128 -8.28 -11.70 3.86
CA LEU A 128 -8.03 -12.81 2.95
C LEU A 128 -6.92 -13.69 3.51
N PHE A 129 -7.20 -14.98 3.63
CA PHE A 129 -6.27 -16.00 4.11
C PHE A 129 -6.03 -17.01 2.99
N LEU A 130 -4.82 -17.03 2.43
CA LEU A 130 -4.43 -18.00 1.42
C LEU A 130 -4.03 -19.33 2.07
N ASN A 131 -4.50 -20.44 1.52
CA ASN A 131 -4.27 -21.77 2.07
C ASN A 131 -2.90 -22.31 1.64
N ASN A 132 -2.04 -22.66 2.60
CA ASN A 132 -0.69 -23.15 2.30
C ASN A 132 -0.66 -24.64 1.90
N GLY A 133 -1.80 -25.34 1.90
CA GLY A 133 -1.91 -26.76 1.57
C GLY A 133 -1.36 -27.72 2.64
N ASP A 134 -0.97 -27.20 3.80
CA ASP A 134 -0.46 -27.98 4.94
C ASP A 134 -1.35 -27.91 6.20
N GLY A 135 -2.55 -27.32 6.04
CA GLY A 135 -3.50 -27.06 7.12
C GLY A 135 -3.30 -25.71 7.82
N THR A 136 -2.41 -24.85 7.32
CA THR A 136 -2.22 -23.47 7.77
C THR A 136 -2.52 -22.47 6.66
N PHE A 137 -2.75 -21.21 7.04
CA PHE A 137 -3.04 -20.11 6.13
C PHE A 137 -2.06 -18.94 6.31
N THR A 138 -1.87 -18.18 5.23
CA THR A 138 -1.14 -16.92 5.21
C THR A 138 -2.13 -15.75 5.07
N ASP A 139 -2.12 -14.79 6.01
CA ASP A 139 -2.90 -13.56 5.85
C ASP A 139 -2.30 -12.73 4.71
N ALA A 140 -3.04 -12.67 3.61
CA ALA A 140 -2.65 -11.99 2.38
C ALA A 140 -3.42 -10.68 2.17
N THR A 141 -4.16 -10.21 3.17
CA THR A 141 -5.10 -9.08 3.09
C THR A 141 -4.48 -7.85 2.43
N ASP A 142 -3.32 -7.41 2.91
CA ASP A 142 -2.65 -6.20 2.44
C ASP A 142 -1.98 -6.43 1.09
N THR A 143 -1.32 -7.59 0.92
CA THR A 143 -0.65 -7.96 -0.34
C THR A 143 -1.64 -8.09 -1.49
N TRP A 144 -2.84 -8.58 -1.24
CA TRP A 144 -3.87 -8.77 -2.26
C TRP A 144 -4.85 -7.60 -2.38
N ASN A 145 -4.68 -6.53 -1.58
CA ASN A 145 -5.62 -5.40 -1.56
C ASN A 145 -7.08 -5.84 -1.31
N ALA A 146 -7.26 -6.88 -0.48
CA ALA A 146 -8.58 -7.40 -0.09
C ALA A 146 -9.19 -6.63 1.09
N GLY A 147 -8.37 -5.84 1.78
CA GLY A 147 -8.76 -5.04 2.95
C GLY A 147 -9.59 -3.80 2.59
N ASN A 148 -10.90 -3.96 2.44
CA ASN A 148 -11.83 -2.81 2.33
C ASN A 148 -12.20 -2.25 3.73
N ALA A 149 -12.27 -0.92 3.87
CA ALA A 149 -12.70 -0.20 5.08
C ALA A 149 -14.21 0.14 5.09
N GLY A 150 -15.04 -0.75 4.51
CA GLY A 150 -16.50 -0.65 4.51
C GLY A 150 -17.13 -1.61 5.53
N PRO A 151 -18.31 -1.28 6.08
CA PRO A 151 -19.04 -2.20 6.95
C PRO A 151 -19.63 -3.37 6.14
N CYS A 152 -18.83 -4.42 5.95
CA CYS A 152 -19.20 -5.55 5.12
C CYS A 152 -20.40 -6.32 5.71
N ARG A 153 -21.31 -6.75 4.83
CA ARG A 153 -22.49 -7.57 5.16
C ARG A 153 -22.50 -8.93 4.51
N SER A 154 -22.03 -9.05 3.27
CA SER A 154 -21.90 -10.32 2.56
C SER A 154 -20.77 -10.25 1.54
N LEU A 155 -20.28 -11.42 1.15
CA LEU A 155 -19.18 -11.62 0.21
C LEU A 155 -19.63 -12.66 -0.82
N HIS A 156 -19.27 -12.44 -2.08
CA HIS A 156 -19.65 -13.29 -3.21
C HIS A 156 -18.50 -13.34 -4.20
N ALA A 157 -18.27 -14.48 -4.82
CA ALA A 157 -17.19 -14.65 -5.79
C ALA A 157 -17.69 -15.29 -7.09
N ALA A 158 -17.17 -14.83 -8.22
CA ALA A 158 -17.38 -15.40 -9.54
C ALA A 158 -16.31 -14.88 -10.50
N ASP A 159 -16.12 -15.57 -11.62
CA ASP A 159 -15.28 -15.11 -12.73
C ASP A 159 -16.14 -14.21 -13.64
N ILE A 160 -15.97 -12.87 -13.54
CA ILE A 160 -16.88 -11.91 -14.16
C ILE A 160 -16.49 -11.54 -15.60
N ASP A 161 -15.26 -11.81 -16.03
CA ASP A 161 -14.75 -11.50 -17.36
C ASP A 161 -14.22 -12.69 -18.16
N GLY A 162 -14.41 -13.90 -17.62
CA GLY A 162 -14.13 -15.17 -18.29
C GLY A 162 -12.63 -15.44 -18.42
N ASP A 163 -11.81 -14.85 -17.56
CA ASP A 163 -10.35 -14.99 -17.59
C ASP A 163 -9.84 -16.23 -16.82
N GLY A 164 -10.73 -16.91 -16.10
CA GLY A 164 -10.46 -18.10 -15.32
C GLY A 164 -10.12 -17.83 -13.85
N TRP A 165 -10.16 -16.59 -13.39
CA TRP A 165 -9.86 -16.21 -12.01
C TRP A 165 -11.11 -15.71 -11.29
N LEU A 166 -11.21 -16.00 -9.99
CA LEU A 166 -12.36 -15.56 -9.20
C LEU A 166 -12.20 -14.12 -8.74
N ASP A 167 -13.15 -13.29 -9.13
CA ASP A 167 -13.32 -11.93 -8.64
C ASP A 167 -14.18 -11.91 -7.37
N LEU A 168 -14.11 -10.81 -6.63
CA LEU A 168 -14.82 -10.65 -5.37
C LEU A 168 -15.78 -9.46 -5.41
N TYR A 169 -17.04 -9.71 -5.06
CA TYR A 169 -18.02 -8.67 -4.78
C TYR A 169 -18.24 -8.52 -3.27
N VAL A 170 -17.94 -7.33 -2.75
CA VAL A 170 -18.09 -6.97 -1.35
C VAL A 170 -19.34 -6.12 -1.17
N VAL A 171 -20.33 -6.64 -0.45
CA VAL A 171 -21.56 -5.92 -0.13
C VAL A 171 -21.36 -5.15 1.17
N ASN A 172 -21.58 -3.84 1.13
CA ASN A 172 -21.41 -2.96 2.28
C ASN A 172 -22.72 -2.27 2.64
N ILE A 173 -22.98 -2.13 3.94
CA ILE A 173 -24.17 -1.40 4.42
C ILE A 173 -23.86 0.08 4.67
N ASN A 174 -24.65 0.99 4.12
CA ASN A 174 -24.40 2.46 4.22
C ASN A 174 -23.06 2.92 3.64
N SER A 175 -22.42 2.11 2.81
CA SER A 175 -21.26 2.46 1.98
C SER A 175 -21.46 1.83 0.60
N HIS A 176 -20.61 2.18 -0.36
CA HIS A 176 -20.66 1.58 -1.69
C HIS A 176 -20.25 0.10 -1.64
N ASN A 177 -20.97 -0.75 -2.35
CA ASN A 177 -20.47 -2.08 -2.66
C ASN A 177 -19.22 -1.96 -3.52
N ALA A 178 -18.34 -2.96 -3.46
CA ALA A 178 -17.11 -2.98 -4.24
C ALA A 178 -17.02 -4.24 -5.10
N MET A 179 -16.74 -4.07 -6.39
CA MET A 179 -16.30 -5.16 -7.27
C MET A 179 -14.77 -5.13 -7.34
N LEU A 180 -14.15 -6.24 -7.00
CA LEU A 180 -12.70 -6.42 -6.96
C LEU A 180 -12.32 -7.49 -7.99
N ARG A 181 -11.69 -7.07 -9.09
CA ARG A 181 -11.18 -7.96 -10.13
C ARG A 181 -9.88 -8.64 -9.69
N ASN A 182 -9.75 -9.93 -9.89
CA ASN A 182 -8.53 -10.68 -9.63
C ASN A 182 -7.45 -10.38 -10.67
N LEU A 183 -6.21 -10.21 -10.23
CA LEU A 183 -5.05 -9.93 -11.09
C LEU A 183 -4.24 -11.21 -11.31
N GLU A 184 -4.88 -12.21 -11.92
CA GLU A 184 -4.27 -13.51 -12.25
C GLU A 184 -3.55 -14.17 -11.05
N GLY A 185 -4.17 -14.14 -9.87
CA GLY A 185 -3.65 -14.76 -8.65
C GLY A 185 -2.59 -13.95 -7.90
N THR A 186 -2.42 -12.66 -8.24
CA THR A 186 -1.42 -11.78 -7.59
C THR A 186 -2.03 -10.71 -6.67
N GLY A 187 -3.35 -10.53 -6.72
CA GLY A 187 -4.07 -9.55 -5.89
C GLY A 187 -5.39 -9.10 -6.52
N PHE A 188 -6.02 -8.10 -5.92
CA PHE A 188 -7.28 -7.54 -6.37
C PHE A 188 -7.20 -6.06 -6.81
N GLN A 189 -7.92 -5.74 -7.87
CA GLN A 189 -8.15 -4.40 -8.39
C GLN A 189 -9.59 -3.98 -8.12
N ASN A 190 -9.83 -2.85 -7.45
CA ASN A 190 -11.18 -2.31 -7.36
C ASN A 190 -11.65 -1.79 -8.74
N VAL A 191 -12.60 -2.49 -9.35
CA VAL A 191 -13.18 -2.19 -10.66
C VAL A 191 -14.62 -1.71 -10.59
N THR A 192 -15.16 -1.42 -9.40
CA THR A 192 -16.58 -1.04 -9.19
C THR A 192 -17.13 -0.02 -10.19
N PHE A 193 -16.35 1.01 -10.52
CA PHE A 193 -16.75 2.02 -11.48
C PHE A 193 -16.57 1.56 -12.93
N PRO A 194 -15.37 1.11 -13.39
CA PRO A 194 -15.19 0.66 -14.77
C PRO A 194 -16.05 -0.56 -15.13
N SER A 195 -16.38 -1.44 -14.19
CA SER A 195 -17.30 -2.56 -14.39
C SER A 195 -18.77 -2.13 -14.47
N GLY A 196 -19.12 -0.89 -14.10
CA GLY A 196 -20.51 -0.44 -14.06
C GLY A 196 -21.34 -0.97 -12.88
N THR A 197 -20.72 -1.65 -11.91
CA THR A 197 -21.39 -2.24 -10.73
C THR A 197 -21.48 -1.27 -9.55
N VAL A 198 -21.56 0.04 -9.84
CA VAL A 198 -21.69 1.07 -8.80
C VAL A 198 -23.04 0.92 -8.12
N ASP A 199 -23.01 0.44 -6.89
CA ASP A 199 -24.18 0.37 -6.02
C ASP A 199 -24.06 1.31 -4.83
N THR A 200 -25.12 2.06 -4.57
CA THR A 200 -25.21 3.02 -3.47
C THR A 200 -26.39 2.72 -2.54
N GLY A 201 -27.06 1.59 -2.74
CA GLY A 201 -28.13 1.12 -1.86
C GLY A 201 -27.61 0.68 -0.49
N ILE A 202 -28.53 0.36 0.40
CA ILE A 202 -28.23 -0.26 1.70
C ILE A 202 -28.06 -1.76 1.45
N GLY A 203 -26.87 -2.18 1.00
CA GLY A 203 -26.58 -3.57 0.63
C GLY A 203 -26.66 -4.56 1.79
N MET A 204 -27.28 -5.71 1.56
CA MET A 204 -27.37 -6.81 2.53
C MET A 204 -26.81 -8.14 1.98
N GLY A 205 -27.28 -8.57 0.82
CA GLY A 205 -26.92 -9.80 0.11
C GLY A 205 -26.66 -9.55 -1.37
N ALA A 206 -26.10 -10.53 -2.05
CA ALA A 206 -26.02 -10.57 -3.50
C ALA A 206 -26.00 -12.03 -3.97
N LEU A 207 -26.02 -12.27 -5.27
CA LEU A 207 -25.75 -13.58 -5.87
C LEU A 207 -25.24 -13.38 -7.29
N PHE A 208 -24.22 -14.15 -7.67
CA PHE A 208 -23.84 -14.34 -9.06
C PHE A 208 -24.54 -15.57 -9.63
N PHE A 209 -25.28 -15.40 -10.73
CA PHE A 209 -25.95 -16.49 -11.43
C PHE A 209 -26.22 -16.10 -12.88
N ASP A 210 -26.30 -17.06 -13.79
CA ASP A 210 -26.61 -16.77 -15.20
C ASP A 210 -28.14 -16.66 -15.40
N ALA A 211 -28.64 -15.42 -15.41
CA ALA A 211 -30.07 -15.10 -15.36
C ALA A 211 -30.77 -15.16 -16.72
N ASP A 212 -30.03 -14.93 -17.81
CA ASP A 212 -30.57 -14.98 -19.18
C ASP A 212 -30.03 -16.11 -20.07
N ASN A 213 -29.31 -17.05 -19.45
CA ASN A 213 -28.83 -18.32 -20.01
C ASN A 213 -27.88 -18.12 -21.19
N ASP A 214 -27.06 -17.06 -21.15
CA ASP A 214 -26.18 -16.67 -22.26
C ASP A 214 -24.75 -17.20 -22.13
N GLY A 215 -24.32 -17.57 -20.93
CA GLY A 215 -22.93 -17.96 -20.69
C GLY A 215 -22.34 -17.31 -19.45
N ASP A 216 -22.76 -16.08 -19.18
CA ASP A 216 -22.05 -15.17 -18.30
C ASP A 216 -22.81 -15.03 -16.98
N VAL A 217 -22.07 -14.95 -15.87
CA VAL A 217 -22.70 -14.73 -14.56
C VAL A 217 -23.14 -13.28 -14.41
N ASP A 218 -24.45 -13.07 -14.20
CA ASP A 218 -25.05 -11.79 -13.84
C ASP A 218 -24.99 -11.57 -12.33
N LEU A 219 -25.22 -10.33 -11.89
CA LEU A 219 -25.20 -9.97 -10.47
C LEU A 219 -26.54 -9.40 -10.01
N TYR A 220 -27.13 -10.02 -8.99
CA TYR A 220 -28.28 -9.47 -8.28
C TYR A 220 -27.88 -9.02 -6.87
N ALA A 221 -28.21 -7.79 -6.48
CA ALA A 221 -27.88 -7.22 -5.18
C ALA A 221 -29.15 -6.78 -4.43
N THR A 222 -29.28 -7.25 -3.18
CA THR A 222 -30.44 -6.98 -2.31
C THR A 222 -30.21 -5.75 -1.43
N HIS A 223 -31.29 -5.00 -1.21
CA HIS A 223 -31.27 -3.77 -0.43
C HIS A 223 -32.25 -3.76 0.74
N ASP A 224 -31.80 -3.18 1.85
CA ASP A 224 -32.63 -2.86 3.00
C ASP A 224 -33.22 -1.43 2.92
N GLY A 225 -34.15 -1.11 3.81
CA GLY A 225 -34.72 0.23 3.96
C GLY A 225 -35.79 0.57 2.93
N ASN A 226 -36.50 -0.46 2.43
CA ASN A 226 -37.53 -0.32 1.40
C ASN A 226 -36.96 0.32 0.12
N GLN A 227 -35.74 -0.07 -0.27
CA GLN A 227 -35.07 0.35 -1.49
C GLN A 227 -35.28 -0.68 -2.60
N VAL A 228 -35.12 -0.23 -3.85
CA VAL A 228 -35.23 -1.11 -5.02
C VAL A 228 -33.94 -1.91 -5.12
N ASN A 229 -34.04 -3.23 -5.26
CA ASN A 229 -32.90 -4.11 -5.51
C ASN A 229 -32.30 -3.86 -6.90
N ASN A 230 -31.01 -4.16 -7.06
CA ASN A 230 -30.32 -4.00 -8.34
C ASN A 230 -30.09 -5.35 -9.02
N PHE A 231 -30.23 -5.34 -10.35
CA PHE A 231 -29.80 -6.41 -11.23
C PHE A 231 -28.85 -5.81 -12.26
N PHE A 232 -27.68 -6.42 -12.40
CA PHE A 232 -26.61 -6.01 -13.28
C PHE A 232 -26.37 -7.14 -14.28
N ARG A 233 -26.70 -6.88 -15.55
CA ARG A 233 -26.45 -7.82 -16.65
C ARG A 233 -24.97 -7.74 -17.06
N ASN A 234 -24.26 -8.86 -17.07
CA ASN A 234 -22.87 -8.96 -17.51
C ASN A 234 -22.79 -9.05 -19.04
N ASP A 235 -21.67 -8.63 -19.62
CA ASP A 235 -21.36 -8.81 -21.05
C ASP A 235 -20.30 -9.87 -21.33
N GLY A 236 -19.90 -10.59 -20.28
CA GLY A 236 -18.89 -11.63 -20.30
C GLY A 236 -17.46 -11.10 -20.35
N GLN A 237 -17.25 -9.78 -20.27
CA GLN A 237 -15.94 -9.12 -20.28
C GLN A 237 -15.75 -8.22 -19.05
N GLY A 238 -16.55 -8.47 -18.00
CA GLY A 238 -16.53 -7.76 -16.73
C GLY A 238 -17.15 -6.37 -16.78
N SER A 239 -17.93 -6.05 -17.81
CA SER A 239 -18.73 -4.84 -17.86
C SER A 239 -20.21 -5.14 -17.66
N PHE A 240 -20.83 -4.42 -16.74
CA PHE A 240 -22.20 -4.63 -16.31
C PHE A 240 -23.12 -3.48 -16.68
N THR A 241 -24.36 -3.81 -17.01
CA THR A 241 -25.44 -2.84 -17.22
C THR A 241 -26.57 -3.09 -16.23
N GLN A 242 -26.90 -2.09 -15.40
CA GLN A 242 -28.04 -2.18 -14.48
C GLN A 242 -29.37 -2.14 -15.26
N ASP A 243 -30.24 -3.14 -15.06
CA ASP A 243 -31.52 -3.28 -15.79
C ASP A 243 -32.65 -3.94 -14.97
N ALA A 244 -32.67 -3.78 -13.64
CA ALA A 244 -33.64 -4.45 -12.76
C ALA A 244 -35.11 -4.31 -13.21
N ALA A 245 -35.53 -3.09 -13.58
CA ALA A 245 -36.91 -2.84 -14.03
C ALA A 245 -37.21 -3.38 -15.43
N GLY A 246 -36.20 -3.51 -16.30
CA GLY A 246 -36.35 -4.07 -17.64
C GLY A 246 -36.64 -5.57 -17.62
N VAL A 247 -36.06 -6.27 -16.64
CA VAL A 247 -36.22 -7.72 -16.46
C VAL A 247 -37.26 -8.11 -15.41
N GLY A 248 -37.84 -7.16 -14.67
CA GLY A 248 -38.86 -7.44 -13.66
C GLY A 248 -38.32 -7.87 -12.29
N LEU A 249 -37.07 -7.49 -11.99
CA LEU A 249 -36.38 -7.74 -10.72
C LEU A 249 -36.19 -6.47 -9.87
N ASP A 250 -36.91 -5.38 -10.17
CA ASP A 250 -36.91 -4.12 -9.40
C ASP A 250 -37.74 -4.18 -8.11
N TYR A 251 -37.72 -5.34 -7.44
CA TYR A 251 -38.40 -5.54 -6.17
C TYR A 251 -37.95 -4.51 -5.14
N GLN A 252 -38.92 -3.92 -4.45
CA GLN A 252 -38.69 -2.88 -3.45
C GLN A 252 -39.07 -3.39 -2.08
N GLY A 253 -38.08 -3.63 -1.23
CA GLY A 253 -38.25 -4.37 0.02
C GLY A 253 -37.19 -4.07 1.07
N ASN A 254 -37.19 -4.84 2.15
CA ASN A 254 -36.14 -4.87 3.16
C ASN A 254 -35.40 -6.20 3.03
N CYS A 255 -34.77 -6.37 1.88
CA CYS A 255 -34.27 -7.66 1.41
C CYS A 255 -32.96 -8.03 2.10
N MET A 256 -32.79 -9.31 2.40
CA MET A 256 -31.63 -9.87 3.10
C MET A 256 -30.86 -10.80 2.17
N GLY A 257 -31.04 -12.11 2.31
CA GLY A 257 -30.43 -13.13 1.47
C GLY A 257 -31.18 -13.43 0.17
N VAL A 258 -30.45 -14.00 -0.77
CA VAL A 258 -30.94 -14.39 -2.10
C VAL A 258 -30.31 -15.71 -2.52
N ASP A 259 -31.07 -16.57 -3.17
CA ASP A 259 -30.59 -17.83 -3.74
C ASP A 259 -31.32 -18.16 -5.06
N ALA A 260 -30.73 -18.97 -5.93
CA ALA A 260 -31.27 -19.28 -7.25
C ALA A 260 -31.24 -20.79 -7.58
N ALA A 261 -32.32 -21.30 -8.19
CA ALA A 261 -32.43 -22.69 -8.64
C ALA A 261 -33.50 -22.85 -9.74
N ASP A 262 -33.42 -23.91 -10.56
CA ASP A 262 -34.46 -24.25 -11.55
C ASP A 262 -35.60 -25.04 -10.89
N ILE A 263 -36.63 -24.35 -10.38
CA ILE A 263 -37.70 -24.97 -9.58
C ILE A 263 -38.81 -25.61 -10.44
N ASN A 264 -38.78 -25.40 -11.76
CA ASN A 264 -39.82 -25.87 -12.68
C ASN A 264 -39.28 -26.84 -13.77
N HIS A 265 -37.96 -27.06 -13.78
CA HIS A 265 -37.20 -27.91 -14.68
C HIS A 265 -37.21 -27.47 -16.15
N ASP A 266 -37.22 -26.16 -16.41
CA ASP A 266 -37.19 -25.60 -17.76
C ASP A 266 -35.79 -25.18 -18.23
N GLY A 267 -34.78 -25.30 -17.37
CA GLY A 267 -33.39 -24.95 -17.63
C GLY A 267 -33.04 -23.49 -17.41
N TRP A 268 -33.94 -22.70 -16.79
CA TRP A 268 -33.71 -21.33 -16.39
C TRP A 268 -33.73 -21.22 -14.88
N MET A 269 -32.79 -20.46 -14.31
CA MET A 269 -32.74 -20.28 -12.86
C MET A 269 -33.82 -19.29 -12.42
N ASP A 270 -34.57 -19.69 -11.39
CA ASP A 270 -35.54 -18.90 -10.65
C ASP A 270 -34.89 -18.34 -9.38
N LEU A 271 -35.39 -17.21 -8.87
CA LEU A 271 -34.72 -16.46 -7.80
C LEU A 271 -35.61 -16.31 -6.57
N TYR A 272 -35.14 -16.70 -5.38
CA TYR A 272 -35.83 -16.45 -4.12
C TYR A 272 -35.13 -15.37 -3.30
N ILE A 273 -35.90 -14.45 -2.73
CA ILE A 273 -35.38 -13.33 -1.95
C ILE A 273 -36.11 -13.26 -0.61
N THR A 274 -35.33 -13.24 0.45
CA THR A 274 -35.83 -13.04 1.83
C THR A 274 -36.04 -11.57 2.14
N ASP A 275 -37.09 -11.24 2.90
CA ASP A 275 -37.47 -9.87 3.27
C ASP A 275 -38.12 -9.81 4.67
N LEU A 276 -38.18 -8.63 5.28
CA LEU A 276 -38.88 -8.34 6.53
C LEU A 276 -40.41 -8.24 6.39
N TYR A 277 -40.97 -8.51 5.20
CA TYR A 277 -42.40 -8.59 4.84
C TYR A 277 -42.47 -9.32 3.49
N PRO A 278 -43.58 -10.03 3.17
CA PRO A 278 -43.48 -11.35 2.55
C PRO A 278 -42.31 -11.52 1.58
N SER A 279 -41.45 -12.48 1.87
CA SER A 279 -40.40 -12.93 0.96
C SER A 279 -40.98 -13.24 -0.42
N GLU A 280 -40.16 -13.09 -1.46
CA GLU A 280 -40.61 -13.14 -2.85
C GLU A 280 -39.88 -14.22 -3.65
N LEU A 281 -40.59 -14.84 -4.59
CA LEU A 281 -40.09 -15.86 -5.50
C LEU A 281 -40.33 -15.36 -6.93
N PHE A 282 -39.27 -15.26 -7.70
CA PHE A 282 -39.29 -14.80 -9.08
C PHE A 282 -39.09 -15.98 -10.03
N LEU A 283 -40.14 -16.33 -10.77
CA LEU A 283 -40.08 -17.31 -11.84
C LEU A 283 -39.49 -16.66 -13.10
N ASN A 284 -38.48 -17.28 -13.68
CA ASN A 284 -37.94 -16.90 -14.98
C ASN A 284 -38.90 -17.33 -16.09
N ASN A 285 -39.21 -16.43 -17.03
CA ASN A 285 -40.17 -16.68 -18.10
C ASN A 285 -39.56 -17.43 -19.30
N GLY A 286 -38.28 -17.83 -19.21
CA GLY A 286 -37.54 -18.48 -20.29
C GLY A 286 -37.05 -17.51 -21.37
N ASP A 287 -36.99 -16.22 -21.05
CA ASP A 287 -36.50 -15.15 -21.93
C ASP A 287 -35.66 -14.09 -21.20
N GLY A 288 -35.17 -14.41 -20.00
CA GLY A 288 -34.39 -13.50 -19.15
C GLY A 288 -35.24 -12.45 -18.42
N THR A 289 -36.57 -12.56 -18.44
CA THR A 289 -37.48 -11.74 -17.64
C THR A 289 -38.14 -12.57 -16.54
N PHE A 290 -38.52 -11.91 -15.45
CA PHE A 290 -38.98 -12.56 -14.22
C PHE A 290 -40.40 -12.17 -13.84
N THR A 291 -41.09 -13.04 -13.10
CA THR A 291 -42.43 -12.79 -12.55
C THR A 291 -42.52 -13.26 -11.10
N ALA A 292 -42.93 -12.35 -10.22
CA ALA A 292 -43.20 -12.63 -8.82
C ALA A 292 -44.39 -13.61 -8.66
N ILE A 293 -44.17 -14.70 -7.93
CA ILE A 293 -45.13 -15.80 -7.72
C ILE A 293 -45.19 -16.31 -6.28
N ALA A 294 -44.57 -15.69 -5.28
CA ALA A 294 -44.46 -16.28 -3.93
C ALA A 294 -45.80 -16.68 -3.30
N GLU A 295 -46.84 -15.84 -3.42
CA GLU A 295 -48.18 -16.14 -2.89
C GLU A 295 -48.82 -17.34 -3.60
N ASP A 296 -48.70 -17.41 -4.93
CA ASP A 296 -49.24 -18.50 -5.74
C ASP A 296 -48.46 -19.81 -5.52
N ALA A 297 -47.15 -19.71 -5.26
CA ALA A 297 -46.26 -20.82 -4.97
C ALA A 297 -46.36 -21.32 -3.51
N GLY A 298 -46.87 -20.50 -2.58
CA GLY A 298 -47.04 -20.85 -1.16
C GLY A 298 -45.81 -20.61 -0.28
N VAL A 299 -44.90 -19.74 -0.72
CA VAL A 299 -43.61 -19.42 -0.05
C VAL A 299 -43.48 -17.95 0.34
N ASP A 300 -44.61 -17.25 0.51
CA ASP A 300 -44.70 -15.83 0.91
C ASP A 300 -44.46 -15.62 2.42
N ASP A 301 -43.32 -16.11 2.93
CA ASP A 301 -43.01 -16.02 4.36
C ASP A 301 -42.93 -14.55 4.82
N SER A 302 -43.85 -14.19 5.72
CA SER A 302 -43.96 -12.86 6.33
C SER A 302 -43.21 -12.73 7.67
N GLY A 303 -42.22 -13.58 7.90
CA GLY A 303 -41.29 -13.53 9.02
C GLY A 303 -40.22 -12.43 8.90
N MET A 304 -39.19 -12.49 9.74
CA MET A 304 -37.98 -11.69 9.59
C MET A 304 -36.91 -12.61 9.02
N THR A 305 -37.02 -12.90 7.72
CA THR A 305 -36.21 -13.92 7.05
C THR A 305 -34.82 -13.40 6.70
N TRP A 306 -33.79 -14.24 6.86
CA TRP A 306 -32.38 -13.92 6.60
C TRP A 306 -31.77 -14.88 5.57
N GLY A 307 -31.18 -15.99 6.02
CA GLY A 307 -30.66 -17.02 5.12
C GLY A 307 -31.77 -17.82 4.47
N CYS A 308 -31.58 -18.18 3.20
CA CYS A 308 -32.38 -19.12 2.45
C CYS A 308 -31.46 -20.03 1.63
N ILE A 309 -31.92 -21.25 1.34
CA ILE A 309 -31.20 -22.18 0.48
C ILE A 309 -32.17 -23.09 -0.28
N PHE A 310 -31.87 -23.32 -1.56
CA PHE A 310 -32.45 -24.37 -2.38
C PHE A 310 -31.62 -25.66 -2.32
N PHE A 311 -32.27 -26.81 -2.13
CA PHE A 311 -31.66 -28.15 -2.14
C PHE A 311 -32.76 -29.22 -2.22
N ASP A 312 -32.43 -30.49 -2.46
CA ASP A 312 -33.39 -31.61 -2.45
C ASP A 312 -33.21 -32.43 -1.16
N TYR A 313 -34.04 -32.19 -0.14
CA TYR A 313 -33.81 -32.77 1.21
C TYR A 313 -34.27 -34.23 1.31
N ASP A 314 -35.22 -34.66 0.49
CA ASP A 314 -35.81 -36.01 0.58
C ASP A 314 -35.55 -36.91 -0.64
N HIS A 315 -34.68 -36.43 -1.54
CA HIS A 315 -34.21 -37.10 -2.74
C HIS A 315 -35.34 -37.47 -3.71
N ASP A 316 -36.40 -36.66 -3.79
CA ASP A 316 -37.54 -36.91 -4.67
C ASP A 316 -37.39 -36.33 -6.09
N ALA A 317 -36.24 -35.68 -6.35
CA ALA A 317 -35.88 -35.00 -7.59
C ALA A 317 -36.66 -33.69 -7.82
N GLU A 318 -37.19 -33.08 -6.77
CA GLU A 318 -37.79 -31.75 -6.77
C GLU A 318 -36.98 -30.81 -5.88
N THR A 319 -36.82 -29.55 -6.29
CA THR A 319 -36.08 -28.56 -5.50
C THR A 319 -36.92 -28.08 -4.32
N ASP A 320 -36.36 -28.19 -3.11
CA ASP A 320 -36.95 -27.75 -1.85
C ASP A 320 -36.30 -26.45 -1.36
N LEU A 321 -36.93 -25.78 -0.39
CA LEU A 321 -36.47 -24.49 0.13
C LEU A 321 -36.48 -24.47 1.66
N TYR A 322 -35.35 -24.13 2.28
CA TYR A 322 -35.26 -23.86 3.72
C TYR A 322 -34.96 -22.38 3.99
N ILE A 323 -35.65 -21.80 4.97
CA ILE A 323 -35.55 -20.38 5.32
C ILE A 323 -35.38 -20.23 6.82
N VAL A 324 -34.40 -19.41 7.23
CA VAL A 324 -34.14 -19.08 8.63
C VAL A 324 -34.62 -17.66 8.99
N ASN A 325 -35.03 -17.48 10.25
CA ASN A 325 -35.70 -16.28 10.76
C ASN A 325 -35.01 -15.73 12.02
N ASP A 326 -35.12 -14.41 12.23
CA ASP A 326 -34.81 -13.79 13.52
C ASP A 326 -36.04 -13.80 14.45
N TYR A 327 -36.20 -14.89 15.20
CA TYR A 327 -37.35 -15.07 16.09
C TYR A 327 -37.46 -14.00 17.18
N ALA A 328 -36.33 -13.46 17.66
CA ALA A 328 -36.32 -12.43 18.69
C ALA A 328 -36.91 -11.11 18.19
N PHE A 329 -36.80 -10.83 16.88
CA PHE A 329 -37.37 -9.64 16.26
C PHE A 329 -38.82 -9.85 15.83
N ALA A 330 -39.12 -10.96 15.14
CA ALA A 330 -40.46 -11.35 14.73
C ALA A 330 -40.71 -12.82 15.10
N PRO A 331 -41.76 -13.17 15.86
CA PRO A 331 -41.95 -14.52 16.43
C PRO A 331 -42.49 -15.52 15.39
N THR A 332 -41.77 -15.65 14.29
CA THR A 332 -41.98 -16.59 13.20
C THR A 332 -40.79 -17.54 13.20
N SER A 333 -41.04 -18.84 13.26
CA SER A 333 -40.00 -19.86 13.20
C SER A 333 -39.52 -20.09 11.77
N ASN A 334 -38.34 -20.70 11.63
CA ASN A 334 -37.80 -21.21 10.38
C ASN A 334 -38.76 -22.19 9.71
N ARG A 335 -38.64 -22.37 8.39
CA ARG A 335 -39.55 -23.22 7.61
C ARG A 335 -38.83 -24.02 6.55
N LEU A 336 -39.23 -25.29 6.42
CA LEU A 336 -38.88 -26.16 5.29
C LEU A 336 -40.10 -26.32 4.38
N TYR A 337 -39.89 -26.05 3.10
CA TYR A 337 -40.86 -26.13 2.03
C TYR A 337 -40.44 -27.21 1.04
N ARG A 338 -41.29 -28.23 0.84
CA ARG A 338 -41.06 -29.26 -0.17
C ARG A 338 -41.56 -28.81 -1.54
N GLY A 339 -40.76 -28.92 -2.59
CA GLY A 339 -41.15 -28.70 -3.98
C GLY A 339 -42.18 -29.73 -4.47
N LEU A 340 -43.09 -29.31 -5.35
CA LEU A 340 -44.14 -30.19 -5.90
C LEU A 340 -44.04 -30.42 -7.43
N GLY A 341 -43.02 -29.84 -8.07
CA GLY A 341 -42.75 -29.98 -9.52
C GLY A 341 -43.70 -29.23 -10.45
N ASP A 342 -44.47 -28.29 -9.90
CA ASP A 342 -45.34 -27.39 -10.66
C ASP A 342 -45.18 -25.92 -10.22
N SER A 343 -43.97 -25.55 -9.80
CA SER A 343 -43.61 -24.24 -9.23
C SER A 343 -44.35 -23.89 -7.94
N THR A 344 -44.95 -24.88 -7.26
CA THR A 344 -45.58 -24.72 -5.95
C THR A 344 -44.89 -25.56 -4.89
N PHE A 345 -45.04 -25.13 -3.63
CA PHE A 345 -44.39 -25.75 -2.48
C PHE A 345 -45.39 -26.13 -1.40
N ALA A 346 -45.04 -27.14 -0.61
CA ALA A 346 -45.76 -27.54 0.60
C ALA A 346 -44.90 -27.27 1.84
N TRP A 347 -45.43 -26.50 2.80
CA TRP A 347 -44.80 -26.37 4.12
C TRP A 347 -44.83 -27.72 4.86
N VAL A 348 -43.67 -28.33 5.07
CA VAL A 348 -43.52 -29.69 5.62
C VAL A 348 -42.97 -29.72 7.04
N SER A 349 -42.34 -28.63 7.51
CA SER A 349 -41.82 -28.54 8.88
C SER A 349 -42.88 -28.25 9.95
N GLU A 350 -44.16 -28.06 9.62
CA GLU A 350 -45.18 -27.58 10.56
C GLU A 350 -45.23 -28.42 11.86
N GLY A 351 -44.78 -27.84 12.97
CA GLY A 351 -44.75 -28.47 14.29
C GLY A 351 -43.52 -29.34 14.58
N ASP A 352 -42.51 -29.35 13.71
CA ASP A 352 -41.19 -29.92 13.97
C ASP A 352 -40.37 -28.97 14.83
N ALA A 353 -40.05 -29.37 16.06
CA ALA A 353 -39.35 -28.50 17.01
C ALA A 353 -37.86 -28.32 16.72
N VAL A 354 -37.26 -29.18 15.87
CA VAL A 354 -35.87 -29.07 15.43
C VAL A 354 -35.81 -28.06 14.30
N LEU A 355 -36.65 -28.21 13.26
CA LEU A 355 -36.64 -27.28 12.13
C LEU A 355 -37.28 -25.94 12.44
N GLU A 356 -38.28 -25.87 13.33
CA GLU A 356 -39.04 -24.63 13.65
C GLU A 356 -38.67 -24.06 15.02
N HIS A 357 -37.40 -24.17 15.40
CA HIS A 357 -36.94 -23.63 16.66
C HIS A 357 -37.04 -22.09 16.72
N ASN A 358 -37.14 -21.58 17.95
CA ASN A 358 -37.43 -20.18 18.23
C ASN A 358 -36.15 -19.39 18.50
N HIS A 359 -35.17 -19.46 17.59
CA HIS A 359 -33.86 -18.84 17.73
C HIS A 359 -33.70 -17.66 16.75
N SER A 360 -32.64 -16.87 16.93
CA SER A 360 -32.29 -15.82 15.99
C SER A 360 -31.18 -16.34 15.08
N ASP A 361 -31.54 -16.66 13.85
CA ASP A 361 -30.68 -17.33 12.87
C ASP A 361 -30.40 -16.38 11.70
N TYR A 362 -29.15 -16.39 11.21
CA TYR A 362 -28.68 -15.47 10.18
C TYR A 362 -28.10 -16.24 8.98
N GLY A 363 -26.84 -16.65 9.07
CA GLY A 363 -26.15 -17.46 8.05
C GLY A 363 -26.65 -18.89 8.01
N LEU A 364 -26.75 -19.44 6.79
CA LEU A 364 -27.21 -20.78 6.50
C LEU A 364 -26.34 -21.38 5.39
N ALA A 365 -25.88 -22.61 5.56
CA ALA A 365 -25.17 -23.38 4.54
C ALA A 365 -25.63 -24.84 4.58
N ALA A 366 -25.58 -25.52 3.43
CA ALA A 366 -25.84 -26.97 3.34
C ALA A 366 -24.69 -27.72 2.68
N GLY A 367 -24.56 -29.01 3.04
CA GLY A 367 -23.53 -29.91 2.56
C GLY A 367 -23.66 -31.31 3.17
N ASP A 368 -22.91 -32.29 2.64
CA ASP A 368 -22.93 -33.69 3.09
C ASP A 368 -21.87 -33.91 4.19
N LEU A 369 -22.21 -33.59 5.44
CA LEU A 369 -21.21 -33.49 6.53
C LEU A 369 -20.79 -34.86 7.06
N ASP A 370 -21.56 -35.93 6.84
CA ASP A 370 -21.18 -37.28 7.26
C ASP A 370 -20.92 -38.28 6.13
N GLY A 371 -21.16 -37.87 4.88
CA GLY A 371 -20.84 -38.62 3.67
C GLY A 371 -21.88 -39.69 3.35
N ASP A 372 -23.12 -39.58 3.83
CA ASP A 372 -24.21 -40.51 3.55
C ASP A 372 -25.12 -40.08 2.39
N GLY A 373 -24.97 -38.83 1.93
CA GLY A 373 -25.50 -38.31 0.68
C GLY A 373 -26.80 -37.52 0.77
N ASP A 374 -27.40 -37.39 1.95
CA ASP A 374 -28.37 -36.34 2.22
C ASP A 374 -27.70 -35.10 2.81
N TRP A 375 -28.02 -33.94 2.27
CA TRP A 375 -27.43 -32.70 2.74
C TRP A 375 -27.96 -32.29 4.10
N ASP A 376 -27.03 -31.97 4.99
CA ASP A 376 -27.20 -31.43 6.33
C ASP A 376 -27.23 -29.90 6.31
N LEU A 377 -27.68 -29.31 7.41
CA LEU A 377 -27.74 -27.85 7.56
C LEU A 377 -26.80 -27.35 8.65
N ALA A 378 -26.01 -26.32 8.34
CA ALA A 378 -25.23 -25.56 9.30
C ALA A 378 -25.81 -24.15 9.45
N ILE A 379 -26.13 -23.74 10.67
CA ILE A 379 -26.86 -22.50 10.96
C ILE A 379 -26.07 -21.64 11.94
N ALA A 380 -25.79 -20.39 11.52
CA ALA A 380 -25.19 -19.37 12.36
C ALA A 380 -26.26 -18.70 13.22
N THR A 381 -26.38 -19.17 14.46
CA THR A 381 -27.38 -18.73 15.43
C THR A 381 -26.78 -17.72 16.44
N THR A 382 -27.62 -16.85 17.00
CA THR A 382 -27.20 -16.04 18.15
C THR A 382 -27.36 -16.83 19.45
N GLY A 383 -26.22 -17.14 20.08
CA GLY A 383 -26.16 -17.84 21.36
C GLY A 383 -26.73 -17.01 22.52
N SER A 384 -27.23 -17.71 23.54
CA SER A 384 -27.77 -17.11 24.77
C SER A 384 -27.29 -17.88 26.01
N PRO A 385 -27.40 -17.30 27.23
CA PRO A 385 -27.04 -18.04 28.45
C PRO A 385 -27.83 -19.34 28.68
N THR A 386 -28.88 -19.58 27.89
CA THR A 386 -29.73 -20.77 27.96
C THR A 386 -29.55 -21.73 26.78
N GLN A 387 -28.69 -21.40 25.80
CA GLN A 387 -28.54 -22.17 24.57
C GLN A 387 -27.27 -21.81 23.77
N PRO A 388 -26.52 -22.80 23.25
CA PRO A 388 -25.38 -22.58 22.35
C PRO A 388 -25.77 -21.89 21.04
N GLY A 389 -24.84 -21.14 20.44
CA GLY A 389 -25.12 -20.27 19.30
C GLY A 389 -24.82 -20.87 17.91
N PHE A 390 -24.24 -22.05 17.76
CA PHE A 390 -24.03 -22.64 16.42
C PHE A 390 -24.73 -23.99 16.33
N GLN A 391 -25.45 -24.23 15.22
CA GLN A 391 -26.27 -25.43 15.04
C GLN A 391 -25.87 -26.24 13.80
N ILE A 392 -25.82 -27.57 13.95
CA ILE A 392 -25.80 -28.54 12.85
C ILE A 392 -27.04 -29.42 12.97
N LEU A 393 -27.82 -29.48 11.90
CA LEU A 393 -28.99 -30.34 11.77
C LEU A 393 -28.66 -31.48 10.80
N GLU A 394 -28.56 -32.71 11.33
CA GLU A 394 -28.37 -33.94 10.53
C GLU A 394 -29.67 -34.27 9.80
N ASN A 395 -29.61 -34.42 8.48
CA ASN A 395 -30.74 -34.92 7.71
C ASN A 395 -30.93 -36.41 8.00
N LEU A 396 -32.17 -36.85 8.19
CA LEU A 396 -32.49 -38.24 8.53
C LEU A 396 -33.16 -38.97 7.38
N ASN A 397 -32.98 -38.46 6.15
CA ASN A 397 -33.60 -39.06 5.00
C ASN A 397 -33.02 -40.47 4.77
N THR A 398 -33.88 -41.38 4.36
CA THR A 398 -33.48 -42.78 4.07
C THR A 398 -34.21 -43.31 2.83
N ASN A 399 -34.88 -42.42 2.10
CA ASN A 399 -35.68 -42.75 0.93
C ASN A 399 -35.12 -41.99 -0.28
N GLY A 400 -35.41 -42.51 -1.47
CA GLY A 400 -34.85 -41.96 -2.70
C GLY A 400 -33.41 -42.39 -2.93
N HIS A 401 -32.88 -41.95 -4.05
CA HIS A 401 -31.49 -42.12 -4.48
C HIS A 401 -30.94 -40.73 -4.74
N PHE A 402 -29.64 -40.51 -4.50
CA PHE A 402 -29.00 -39.22 -4.80
C PHE A 402 -27.88 -39.39 -5.81
N ILE A 403 -27.37 -38.28 -6.32
CA ILE A 403 -26.08 -38.22 -6.99
C ILE A 403 -25.38 -36.90 -6.67
N GLY A 404 -24.07 -36.98 -6.41
CA GLY A 404 -23.23 -35.80 -6.23
C GLY A 404 -22.22 -35.64 -7.37
N PHE A 405 -21.86 -34.40 -7.70
CA PHE A 405 -20.78 -34.10 -8.63
C PHE A 405 -19.82 -33.05 -8.07
N ARG A 406 -18.53 -33.40 -7.98
CA ARG A 406 -17.44 -32.46 -7.69
C ARG A 406 -16.81 -32.01 -9.00
N LEU A 407 -16.97 -30.74 -9.35
CA LEU A 407 -16.42 -30.18 -10.58
C LEU A 407 -15.05 -29.54 -10.32
N GLU A 408 -14.09 -29.76 -11.21
CA GLU A 408 -12.78 -29.10 -11.17
C GLU A 408 -12.46 -28.44 -12.53
N GLY A 409 -12.23 -27.13 -12.49
CA GLY A 409 -11.76 -26.35 -13.64
C GLY A 409 -10.30 -26.62 -14.00
N THR A 410 -9.94 -26.46 -15.28
CA THR A 410 -8.54 -26.52 -15.75
C THR A 410 -8.17 -25.32 -16.61
N SER A 411 -9.16 -24.71 -17.26
CA SER A 411 -9.09 -23.42 -17.96
C SER A 411 -9.96 -22.38 -17.25
N SER A 412 -11.11 -22.79 -16.71
CA SER A 412 -11.91 -22.01 -15.77
C SER A 412 -11.34 -22.02 -14.35
N ASN A 413 -11.87 -21.15 -13.49
CA ASN A 413 -11.56 -21.14 -12.06
C ASN A 413 -11.67 -22.54 -11.43
N ARG A 414 -10.76 -22.85 -10.51
CA ARG A 414 -10.55 -24.23 -10.07
C ARG A 414 -11.76 -24.84 -9.36
N SER A 415 -12.50 -24.02 -8.60
CA SER A 415 -13.75 -24.39 -7.92
C SER A 415 -14.96 -24.53 -8.85
N ALA A 416 -14.81 -24.25 -10.14
CA ALA A 416 -15.88 -24.31 -11.15
C ALA A 416 -17.12 -23.46 -10.81
N ILE A 417 -16.95 -22.38 -10.04
CA ILE A 417 -18.03 -21.44 -9.72
C ILE A 417 -18.54 -20.80 -11.02
N GLY A 418 -19.86 -20.82 -11.23
CA GLY A 418 -20.53 -20.46 -12.47
C GLY A 418 -20.77 -21.63 -13.44
N ALA A 419 -20.28 -22.84 -13.14
CA ALA A 419 -20.55 -24.01 -13.97
C ALA A 419 -22.01 -24.46 -13.84
N ARG A 420 -22.63 -24.83 -14.97
CA ARG A 420 -24.00 -25.36 -15.03
C ARG A 420 -24.01 -26.82 -15.45
N ILE A 421 -24.72 -27.67 -14.70
CA ILE A 421 -24.96 -29.08 -15.01
C ILE A 421 -26.36 -29.26 -15.61
N GLU A 422 -26.44 -30.08 -16.66
CA GLU A 422 -27.67 -30.68 -17.18
C GLU A 422 -27.56 -32.20 -17.00
N ALA A 423 -28.37 -32.80 -16.13
CA ALA A 423 -28.38 -34.23 -15.83
C ALA A 423 -29.58 -34.95 -16.45
N HIS A 424 -29.35 -36.09 -17.11
CA HIS A 424 -30.40 -36.90 -17.74
C HIS A 424 -30.57 -38.27 -17.05
N PHE A 425 -31.77 -38.58 -16.55
CA PHE A 425 -32.06 -39.86 -15.91
C PHE A 425 -33.56 -40.20 -15.94
N ASP A 426 -33.90 -41.48 -16.12
CA ASP A 426 -35.29 -41.99 -16.19
C ASP A 426 -36.23 -41.18 -17.13
N GLY A 427 -35.66 -40.60 -18.20
CA GLY A 427 -36.40 -39.75 -19.14
C GLY A 427 -36.70 -38.33 -18.64
N GLN A 428 -36.12 -37.93 -17.52
CA GLN A 428 -36.14 -36.59 -16.93
C GLN A 428 -34.84 -35.85 -17.24
N THR A 429 -34.90 -34.52 -17.17
CA THR A 429 -33.74 -33.62 -17.16
C THR A 429 -33.81 -32.76 -15.90
N ARG A 430 -32.66 -32.55 -15.25
CA ARG A 430 -32.50 -31.63 -14.12
C ARG A 430 -31.31 -30.72 -14.36
N TYR A 431 -31.37 -29.51 -13.83
CA TYR A 431 -30.32 -28.52 -13.93
C TYR A 431 -29.90 -28.04 -12.55
N ASP A 432 -28.63 -27.68 -12.43
CA ASP A 432 -28.09 -27.01 -11.24
C ASP A 432 -26.86 -26.17 -11.63
N GLU A 433 -26.51 -25.19 -10.79
CA GLU A 433 -25.43 -24.24 -11.02
C GLU A 433 -24.61 -24.00 -9.73
N ILE A 434 -23.29 -23.96 -9.86
CA ILE A 434 -22.41 -23.70 -8.71
C ILE A 434 -22.34 -22.20 -8.43
N HIS A 435 -22.82 -21.78 -7.26
CA HIS A 435 -22.69 -20.40 -6.76
C HIS A 435 -21.71 -20.31 -5.59
N CYS A 436 -21.28 -19.09 -5.27
CA CYS A 436 -20.47 -18.81 -4.08
C CYS A 436 -21.07 -17.63 -3.32
N GLY A 437 -21.53 -17.90 -2.09
CA GLY A 437 -22.16 -16.90 -1.22
C GLY A 437 -23.70 -16.96 -1.13
N GLN A 438 -24.32 -18.14 -1.25
CA GLN A 438 -25.79 -18.27 -1.29
C GLN A 438 -26.49 -17.75 -0.01
N GLY A 439 -27.71 -17.25 -0.19
CA GLY A 439 -28.56 -16.77 0.89
C GLY A 439 -28.02 -15.49 1.52
N TYR A 440 -27.91 -15.46 2.85
CA TYR A 440 -27.37 -14.32 3.60
C TYR A 440 -26.19 -14.76 4.43
N SER A 441 -24.98 -14.29 4.10
CA SER A 441 -23.76 -14.61 4.86
C SER A 441 -23.51 -16.12 5.03
N GLY A 442 -23.97 -16.91 4.06
CA GLY A 442 -23.77 -18.35 3.96
C GLY A 442 -22.92 -18.70 2.74
N SER A 443 -22.20 -19.81 2.81
CA SER A 443 -21.53 -20.43 1.67
C SER A 443 -21.68 -21.93 1.78
N SER A 444 -22.46 -22.53 0.88
CA SER A 444 -22.71 -23.97 0.86
C SER A 444 -21.57 -24.73 0.18
N SER A 445 -21.67 -26.06 0.21
CA SER A 445 -20.83 -26.94 -0.60
C SER A 445 -20.77 -26.50 -2.07
N PHE A 446 -19.61 -26.67 -2.70
CA PHE A 446 -19.47 -26.57 -4.16
C PHE A 446 -19.77 -27.89 -4.89
N ASP A 447 -20.04 -28.97 -4.17
CA ASP A 447 -20.53 -30.20 -4.79
C ASP A 447 -21.97 -29.95 -5.29
N VAL A 448 -22.28 -30.40 -6.50
CA VAL A 448 -23.65 -30.36 -7.03
C VAL A 448 -24.39 -31.59 -6.53
N HIS A 449 -25.55 -31.40 -5.90
CA HIS A 449 -26.37 -32.49 -5.35
C HIS A 449 -27.74 -32.54 -6.02
N MET A 450 -28.17 -33.76 -6.37
CA MET A 450 -29.49 -33.99 -6.96
C MET A 450 -30.11 -35.26 -6.39
N GLY A 451 -31.37 -35.18 -5.97
CA GLY A 451 -32.19 -36.37 -5.81
C GLY A 451 -32.59 -36.96 -7.16
N LEU A 452 -32.77 -38.28 -7.14
CA LEU A 452 -33.09 -39.10 -8.31
C LEU A 452 -34.43 -39.84 -8.14
N GLY A 453 -35.10 -39.67 -7.00
CA GLY A 453 -36.27 -40.44 -6.63
C GLY A 453 -35.99 -41.94 -6.67
N ALA A 454 -36.65 -42.67 -7.57
CA ALA A 454 -36.46 -44.11 -7.72
C ALA A 454 -35.36 -44.50 -8.73
N ALA A 455 -34.75 -43.53 -9.42
CA ALA A 455 -33.74 -43.82 -10.44
C ALA A 455 -32.40 -44.21 -9.78
N THR A 456 -31.78 -45.29 -10.26
CA THR A 456 -30.55 -45.85 -9.67
C THR A 456 -29.28 -45.44 -10.42
N SER A 457 -29.40 -44.55 -11.42
CA SER A 457 -28.30 -44.14 -12.29
C SER A 457 -28.67 -42.90 -13.10
N VAL A 458 -27.66 -42.10 -13.44
CA VAL A 458 -27.75 -41.01 -14.41
C VAL A 458 -27.17 -41.47 -15.75
N ASP A 459 -27.92 -41.30 -16.83
CA ASP A 459 -27.55 -41.74 -18.18
C ASP A 459 -26.37 -40.93 -18.72
N SER A 460 -26.41 -39.60 -18.53
CA SER A 460 -25.35 -38.66 -18.87
C SER A 460 -25.56 -37.31 -18.20
N ILE A 461 -24.48 -36.56 -18.04
CA ILE A 461 -24.52 -35.13 -17.74
C ILE A 461 -23.87 -34.33 -18.86
N VAL A 462 -24.31 -33.09 -19.06
CA VAL A 462 -23.61 -32.06 -19.81
C VAL A 462 -23.20 -30.96 -18.83
N VAL A 463 -21.91 -30.63 -18.79
CA VAL A 463 -21.37 -29.51 -17.99
C VAL A 463 -21.05 -28.37 -18.93
N ARG A 464 -21.60 -27.19 -18.68
CA ARG A 464 -21.13 -25.92 -19.22
C ARG A 464 -20.18 -25.28 -18.22
N TRP A 465 -18.93 -25.09 -18.63
CA TRP A 465 -17.87 -24.49 -17.82
C TRP A 465 -17.95 -22.96 -17.88
N PRO A 466 -17.47 -22.24 -16.85
CA PRO A 466 -17.51 -20.77 -16.78
C PRO A 466 -16.88 -20.07 -18.00
N THR A 467 -15.84 -20.66 -18.61
CA THR A 467 -15.19 -20.11 -19.82
C THR A 467 -16.00 -20.37 -21.12
N GLY A 468 -17.24 -20.87 -21.01
CA GLY A 468 -18.14 -21.19 -22.13
C GLY A 468 -17.90 -22.56 -22.77
N GLY A 469 -16.95 -23.36 -22.27
CA GLY A 469 -16.69 -24.72 -22.73
C GLY A 469 -17.80 -25.70 -22.37
N PHE A 470 -17.99 -26.77 -23.15
CA PHE A 470 -18.93 -27.84 -22.83
C PHE A 470 -18.25 -29.20 -22.76
N SER A 471 -18.69 -30.04 -21.83
CA SER A 471 -18.26 -31.44 -21.73
C SER A 471 -19.43 -32.38 -21.42
N THR A 472 -19.37 -33.62 -21.89
CA THR A 472 -20.42 -34.62 -21.66
C THR A 472 -19.81 -35.87 -21.03
N HIS A 473 -20.42 -36.35 -19.94
CA HIS A 473 -19.91 -37.47 -19.16
C HIS A 473 -21.03 -38.48 -18.82
N GLY A 474 -20.64 -39.66 -18.36
CA GLY A 474 -21.55 -40.73 -17.94
C GLY A 474 -21.44 -42.02 -18.74
N PRO A 475 -22.24 -43.05 -18.39
CA PRO A 475 -23.24 -43.05 -17.33
C PRO A 475 -22.63 -43.12 -15.92
N PHE A 476 -23.38 -42.66 -14.92
CA PHE A 476 -23.01 -42.67 -13.50
C PHE A 476 -23.97 -43.52 -12.66
N ALA A 477 -23.45 -44.15 -11.61
CA ALA A 477 -24.28 -44.84 -10.62
C ALA A 477 -24.80 -43.82 -9.60
N ALA A 478 -26.04 -44.01 -9.15
CA ALA A 478 -26.58 -43.29 -8.00
C ALA A 478 -25.87 -43.66 -6.70
N ASP A 479 -26.20 -42.94 -5.63
CA ASP A 479 -25.72 -43.10 -4.25
C ASP A 479 -24.20 -42.91 -4.12
N SER A 480 -23.65 -41.93 -4.83
CA SER A 480 -22.22 -41.61 -4.85
C SER A 480 -21.95 -40.20 -5.35
N ILE A 481 -20.86 -39.60 -4.87
CA ILE A 481 -20.27 -38.37 -5.41
C ILE A 481 -19.24 -38.74 -6.49
N HIS A 482 -19.29 -38.07 -7.65
CA HIS A 482 -18.39 -38.29 -8.78
C HIS A 482 -17.59 -37.04 -9.10
N THR A 483 -16.26 -37.15 -9.20
CA THR A 483 -15.41 -36.04 -9.64
C THR A 483 -15.38 -35.94 -11.17
N VAL A 484 -15.57 -34.74 -11.70
CA VAL A 484 -15.56 -34.43 -13.13
C VAL A 484 -14.60 -33.27 -13.39
N LEU A 485 -13.60 -33.53 -14.24
CA LEU A 485 -12.56 -32.55 -14.59
C LEU A 485 -12.85 -31.89 -15.94
N GLU A 486 -12.61 -30.59 -16.04
CA GLU A 486 -12.65 -29.85 -17.30
C GLU A 486 -11.61 -30.40 -18.31
N PRO A 487 -11.98 -30.65 -19.58
CA PRO A 487 -11.02 -31.09 -20.59
C PRO A 487 -10.06 -29.97 -21.05
N GLY A 488 -8.77 -30.03 -20.69
CA GLY A 488 -7.80 -28.99 -21.07
C GLY A 488 -6.34 -29.33 -20.74
N ALA A 489 -5.41 -28.39 -21.00
CA ALA A 489 -4.03 -28.44 -20.53
C ALA A 489 -3.90 -27.49 -19.34
N GLU A 490 -3.22 -27.91 -18.27
CA GLU A 490 -2.92 -27.13 -17.05
C GLU A 490 -1.79 -26.12 -17.38
N PRO A 491 -2.08 -24.84 -17.68
CA PRO A 491 -1.09 -23.85 -18.10
C PRO A 491 -0.29 -23.24 -16.95
N TRP A 492 -0.76 -23.39 -15.70
CA TRP A 492 -0.35 -22.57 -14.55
C TRP A 492 0.70 -23.22 -13.63
N LEU A 493 1.10 -24.48 -13.86
CA LEU A 493 2.07 -25.20 -13.02
C LEU A 493 3.45 -25.31 -13.70
N THR A 494 4.37 -24.42 -13.32
CA THR A 494 5.77 -24.44 -13.76
C THR A 494 6.68 -24.63 -12.56
N ASN A 495 7.50 -25.70 -12.56
CA ASN A 495 8.43 -25.98 -11.46
C ASN A 495 9.78 -25.27 -11.72
N GLY A 496 10.34 -24.61 -10.71
CA GLY A 496 11.65 -23.96 -10.76
C GLY A 496 11.95 -23.17 -9.47
N CYS A 497 13.09 -22.47 -9.39
CA CYS A 497 13.37 -21.65 -8.22
C CYS A 497 12.51 -20.37 -8.23
N THR A 498 11.60 -20.26 -7.27
CA THR A 498 10.66 -19.12 -7.14
C THR A 498 11.22 -17.96 -6.32
N ASN A 499 12.38 -18.15 -5.68
CA ASN A 499 12.98 -17.10 -4.86
C ASN A 499 13.79 -16.11 -5.71
N ALA A 500 13.29 -14.88 -5.85
CA ALA A 500 13.89 -13.79 -6.62
C ALA A 500 15.33 -13.44 -6.20
N ASP A 501 15.72 -13.76 -4.97
CA ASP A 501 17.05 -13.48 -4.44
C ASP A 501 18.08 -14.54 -4.80
N ALA A 502 17.65 -15.72 -5.26
CA ALA A 502 18.53 -16.77 -5.69
C ALA A 502 19.25 -16.40 -7.00
N CYS A 503 20.52 -16.77 -7.11
CA CYS A 503 21.31 -16.62 -8.33
C CYS A 503 20.78 -17.43 -9.53
N ASN A 504 19.78 -18.29 -9.30
CA ASN A 504 19.07 -19.06 -10.31
C ASN A 504 17.54 -18.89 -10.22
N TYR A 505 17.06 -17.72 -9.80
CA TYR A 505 15.64 -17.40 -9.87
C TYR A 505 15.06 -17.63 -11.27
N GLU A 506 13.89 -18.28 -11.33
CA GLU A 506 13.12 -18.52 -12.54
C GLU A 506 11.77 -17.82 -12.43
N MET A 507 11.64 -16.66 -13.07
CA MET A 507 10.43 -15.82 -13.07
C MET A 507 9.15 -16.54 -13.54
N ALA A 508 9.27 -17.60 -14.34
CA ALA A 508 8.12 -18.35 -14.83
C ALA A 508 7.68 -19.48 -13.89
N ALA A 509 8.44 -19.76 -12.82
CA ALA A 509 8.13 -20.83 -11.88
C ALA A 509 7.00 -20.41 -10.93
N THR A 510 5.96 -21.24 -10.84
CA THR A 510 4.82 -21.08 -9.92
C THR A 510 4.87 -22.10 -8.78
N VAL A 511 5.78 -23.09 -8.86
CA VAL A 511 6.02 -24.11 -7.82
C VAL A 511 7.52 -24.19 -7.56
N ASP A 512 7.94 -23.96 -6.31
CA ASP A 512 9.34 -24.11 -5.89
C ASP A 512 9.76 -25.58 -5.93
N ASP A 513 10.79 -25.89 -6.72
CA ASP A 513 11.34 -27.25 -6.84
C ASP A 513 12.53 -27.53 -5.89
N GLY A 514 12.85 -26.56 -5.02
CA GLY A 514 13.92 -26.63 -4.03
C GLY A 514 15.32 -26.41 -4.61
N THR A 515 15.44 -25.79 -5.79
CA THR A 515 16.74 -25.58 -6.46
C THR A 515 17.41 -24.23 -6.20
N CYS A 516 16.79 -23.32 -5.45
CA CYS A 516 17.35 -21.99 -5.18
C CYS A 516 18.75 -22.01 -4.53
N PHE A 517 19.68 -21.22 -5.06
CA PHE A 517 21.00 -21.00 -4.45
C PHE A 517 21.38 -19.51 -4.40
N PHE A 518 22.06 -19.11 -3.31
CA PHE A 518 22.39 -17.71 -3.00
C PHE A 518 23.91 -17.46 -3.07
N PRO A 519 24.36 -16.20 -3.25
CA PRO A 519 25.78 -15.89 -3.25
C PRO A 519 26.38 -16.04 -1.84
N SER A 520 27.68 -16.33 -1.76
CA SER A 520 28.39 -16.40 -0.47
C SER A 520 28.71 -15.01 0.07
N ALA A 521 28.77 -14.88 1.40
CA ALA A 521 29.18 -13.69 2.13
C ALA A 521 30.35 -12.91 1.45
N GLY A 522 30.10 -11.64 1.10
CA GLY A 522 31.07 -10.74 0.46
C GLY A 522 31.29 -10.94 -1.04
N LEU A 523 30.52 -11.81 -1.69
CA LEU A 523 30.60 -12.08 -3.13
C LEU A 523 29.25 -11.83 -3.84
N ASP A 524 29.29 -11.54 -5.13
CA ASP A 524 28.12 -11.55 -6.01
C ASP A 524 27.76 -12.98 -6.50
N CYS A 525 26.71 -13.12 -7.30
CA CYS A 525 26.29 -14.38 -7.91
C CYS A 525 27.30 -15.01 -8.90
N SER A 526 28.37 -14.29 -9.24
CA SER A 526 29.50 -14.80 -10.02
C SER A 526 30.66 -15.31 -9.15
N GLY A 527 30.57 -15.12 -7.83
CA GLY A 527 31.66 -15.42 -6.89
C GLY A 527 32.74 -14.33 -6.88
N SER A 528 32.46 -13.14 -7.39
CA SER A 528 33.36 -11.98 -7.39
C SER A 528 33.13 -11.12 -6.15
N PRO A 529 34.18 -10.53 -5.54
CA PRO A 529 33.99 -9.54 -4.48
C PRO A 529 33.15 -8.38 -5.01
N LEU A 530 32.21 -7.89 -4.20
CA LEU A 530 31.48 -6.67 -4.50
C LEU A 530 32.50 -5.53 -4.76
N PRO A 531 32.46 -4.82 -5.91
CA PRO A 531 33.38 -3.74 -6.21
C PRO A 531 33.37 -2.66 -5.10
N ASP A 532 34.53 -2.07 -4.80
CA ASP A 532 34.70 -0.95 -3.86
C ASP A 532 34.25 -1.16 -2.40
N PHE A 533 34.30 -2.40 -1.91
CA PHE A 533 34.07 -2.70 -0.49
C PHE A 533 35.03 -1.91 0.43
N PRO A 534 34.56 -0.92 1.22
CA PRO A 534 35.45 -0.13 2.07
C PRO A 534 36.07 -1.02 3.14
N THR A 535 37.38 -0.92 3.34
CA THR A 535 38.10 -1.69 4.37
C THR A 535 38.72 -0.75 5.38
N LEU A 536 39.06 -1.26 6.57
CA LEU A 536 39.82 -0.46 7.56
C LEU A 536 41.21 -0.01 7.06
N ALA A 537 41.70 -0.54 5.94
CA ALA A 537 42.94 -0.09 5.32
C ALA A 537 42.75 1.21 4.52
N THR A 538 41.53 1.47 4.03
CA THR A 538 41.21 2.61 3.15
C THR A 538 40.29 3.63 3.82
N HIS A 539 39.43 3.21 4.75
CA HIS A 539 38.37 4.03 5.33
C HIS A 539 38.21 3.85 6.84
N SER A 540 37.49 4.77 7.50
CA SER A 540 37.12 4.62 8.91
C SER A 540 36.01 3.58 9.09
N VAL A 541 35.82 3.10 10.32
CA VAL A 541 34.70 2.18 10.63
C VAL A 541 33.33 2.83 10.42
N ALA A 542 33.21 4.14 10.59
CA ALA A 542 31.96 4.85 10.37
C ALA A 542 31.61 4.89 8.87
N ARG A 543 32.61 5.16 8.01
CA ARG A 543 32.48 5.11 6.55
C ARG A 543 32.08 3.71 6.05
N ILE A 544 32.60 2.64 6.66
CA ILE A 544 32.23 1.25 6.34
C ILE A 544 30.75 0.98 6.66
N TRP A 545 30.31 1.33 7.87
CA TRP A 545 28.92 1.09 8.29
C TRP A 545 27.93 2.02 7.60
N ASN A 546 28.35 3.22 7.18
CA ASN A 546 27.52 4.07 6.33
C ASN A 546 27.24 3.43 4.96
N GLU A 547 28.22 2.82 4.29
CA GLU A 547 27.95 2.06 3.05
C GLU A 547 27.04 0.86 3.30
N ALA A 548 27.20 0.16 4.42
CA ALA A 548 26.30 -0.93 4.78
C ALA A 548 24.85 -0.43 4.95
N THR A 549 24.63 0.74 5.55
CA THR A 549 23.32 1.37 5.64
C THR A 549 22.79 1.77 4.25
N LEU A 550 23.60 2.40 3.40
CA LEU A 550 23.19 2.80 2.04
C LEU A 550 22.83 1.58 1.18
N LEU A 551 23.62 0.51 1.25
CA LEU A 551 23.31 -0.75 0.58
C LEU A 551 22.01 -1.38 1.11
N SER A 552 21.78 -1.31 2.41
CA SER A 552 20.51 -1.80 3.00
C SER A 552 19.32 -1.01 2.43
N ILE A 553 19.47 0.31 2.26
CA ILE A 553 18.47 1.19 1.67
C ILE A 553 18.20 0.84 0.19
N ARG A 554 19.24 0.59 -0.62
CA ARG A 554 19.10 0.13 -2.03
C ARG A 554 18.35 -1.21 -2.18
N HIS A 555 18.20 -1.93 -1.07
CA HIS A 555 17.56 -3.24 -1.01
C HIS A 555 16.28 -3.22 -0.16
N ASP A 556 15.81 -2.02 0.18
CA ASP A 556 14.54 -1.77 0.84
C ASP A 556 13.51 -1.17 -0.14
N TRP A 557 12.24 -1.13 0.28
CA TRP A 557 11.21 -0.35 -0.39
C TRP A 557 11.61 1.12 -0.45
N ALA A 558 11.32 1.81 -1.55
CA ALA A 558 11.61 3.23 -1.74
C ALA A 558 10.80 4.13 -0.77
N ARG A 559 11.32 4.34 0.44
CA ARG A 559 10.65 5.04 1.54
C ARG A 559 11.49 6.21 2.09
N PRO A 560 11.50 7.39 1.44
CA PRO A 560 12.44 8.48 1.78
C PRO A 560 12.40 8.94 3.25
N THR A 561 11.23 8.96 3.88
CA THR A 561 11.04 9.29 5.30
C THR A 561 11.70 8.28 6.22
N VAL A 562 11.45 6.99 5.97
CA VAL A 562 12.04 5.86 6.71
C VAL A 562 13.55 5.81 6.50
N HIS A 563 14.02 6.02 5.27
CA HIS A 563 15.45 6.05 4.93
C HIS A 563 16.20 7.21 5.60
N ALA A 564 15.64 8.42 5.58
CA ALA A 564 16.21 9.57 6.30
C ALA A 564 16.35 9.27 7.80
N ARG A 565 15.33 8.65 8.40
CA ARG A 565 15.35 8.25 9.82
C ARG A 565 16.34 7.12 10.09
N ASN A 566 16.48 6.13 9.21
CA ASN A 566 17.49 5.07 9.33
C ASN A 566 18.92 5.63 9.23
N LEU A 567 19.18 6.55 8.30
CA LEU A 567 20.45 7.27 8.20
C LEU A 567 20.73 8.10 9.46
N TRP A 568 19.71 8.72 10.04
CA TRP A 568 19.83 9.45 11.30
C TRP A 568 20.15 8.55 12.49
N HIS A 569 19.35 7.51 12.75
CA HIS A 569 19.56 6.63 13.89
C HIS A 569 20.90 5.89 13.82
N THR A 570 21.33 5.46 12.63
CA THR A 570 22.66 4.86 12.46
C THR A 570 23.77 5.88 12.71
N SER A 571 23.65 7.11 12.21
CA SER A 571 24.62 8.19 12.43
C SER A 571 24.73 8.63 13.90
N ALA A 572 23.59 8.82 14.56
CA ALA A 572 23.52 9.17 15.97
C ALA A 572 24.05 8.05 16.86
N LEU A 573 23.74 6.79 16.55
CA LEU A 573 24.31 5.64 17.27
C LEU A 573 25.83 5.61 17.12
N MET A 574 26.36 5.83 15.91
CA MET A 574 27.81 5.88 15.68
C MET A 574 28.47 7.00 16.49
N TYR A 575 27.81 8.16 16.56
CA TYR A 575 28.24 9.31 17.35
C TYR A 575 28.25 9.01 18.86
N ASP A 576 27.19 8.43 19.41
CA ASP A 576 27.11 8.06 20.82
C ASP A 576 28.12 6.98 21.19
N ALA A 577 28.29 5.97 20.34
CA ALA A 577 29.31 4.93 20.51
C ALA A 577 30.73 5.52 20.51
N TRP A 578 30.99 6.52 19.67
CA TRP A 578 32.27 7.21 19.61
C TRP A 578 32.53 8.10 20.85
N ALA A 579 31.51 8.87 21.26
CA ALA A 579 31.55 9.80 22.39
C ALA A 579 31.67 9.07 23.74
N ALA A 580 31.04 7.90 23.88
CA ALA A 580 31.02 7.12 25.11
C ALA A 580 32.42 6.74 25.64
N TRP A 581 33.42 6.64 24.76
CA TRP A 581 34.80 6.27 25.12
C TRP A 581 35.74 7.47 25.35
N GLY A 582 35.23 8.62 25.82
CA GLY A 582 35.94 9.90 25.79
C GLY A 582 36.21 10.65 27.11
N ALA A 583 37.49 10.69 27.51
CA ALA A 583 38.16 11.85 28.16
C ALA A 583 39.24 12.51 27.24
N ASP A 584 39.49 11.92 26.06
CA ASP A 584 40.43 12.40 25.02
C ASP A 584 39.71 12.57 23.64
N THR A 585 38.39 12.82 23.62
CA THR A 585 37.71 13.31 22.40
C THR A 585 38.17 14.74 22.10
N ILE A 586 37.92 15.22 20.87
CA ILE A 586 38.49 16.49 20.36
C ILE A 586 38.23 17.65 21.34
N VAL A 587 37.08 17.68 22.05
CA VAL A 587 36.79 18.69 23.09
C VAL A 587 35.80 18.20 24.18
N GLY A 588 35.83 16.92 24.56
CA GLY A 588 34.87 16.39 25.55
C GLY A 588 33.45 16.23 25.01
N ALA A 589 33.32 15.79 23.74
CA ALA A 589 32.05 15.52 23.07
C ALA A 589 31.04 14.80 23.97
N GLN A 590 29.79 15.27 23.96
CA GLN A 590 28.70 14.70 24.72
C GLN A 590 27.87 13.77 23.84
N PRO A 591 27.45 12.59 24.32
CA PRO A 591 26.47 11.78 23.60
C PRO A 591 25.14 12.54 23.44
N TRP A 592 24.35 12.16 22.44
CA TRP A 592 23.02 12.71 22.16
C TRP A 592 21.92 11.92 22.87
N LEU A 593 21.78 10.62 22.63
CA LEU A 593 20.77 9.79 23.28
C LEU A 593 21.32 9.17 24.57
N LEU A 594 22.52 8.58 24.50
CA LEU A 594 23.15 7.83 25.59
C LEU A 594 23.40 8.69 26.84
N GLY A 595 22.70 8.38 27.93
CA GLY A 595 22.77 9.15 29.19
C GLY A 595 21.84 10.35 29.25
N ASN A 596 21.05 10.61 28.21
CA ASN A 596 20.17 11.76 28.09
C ASN A 596 18.71 11.36 27.89
N GLN A 597 17.83 12.36 27.91
CA GLN A 597 16.43 12.24 27.59
C GLN A 597 16.14 12.92 26.24
N GLN A 598 15.49 12.20 25.33
CA GLN A 598 14.99 12.73 24.06
C GLN A 598 13.48 12.49 23.99
N GLY A 599 12.69 13.57 23.92
CA GLY A 599 11.24 13.51 24.08
C GLY A 599 10.83 12.79 25.37
N ASN A 600 10.05 11.72 25.22
CA ASN A 600 9.59 10.89 26.34
C ASN A 600 10.50 9.69 26.66
N TYR A 601 11.59 9.50 25.91
CA TYR A 601 12.52 8.39 26.11
C TYR A 601 13.77 8.84 26.88
N THR A 602 14.23 8.03 27.82
CA THR A 602 15.49 8.24 28.53
C THR A 602 16.37 7.02 28.32
N CYS A 603 17.60 7.24 27.85
CA CYS A 603 18.61 6.18 27.72
C CYS A 603 19.58 6.27 28.91
N PRO A 604 19.53 5.35 29.89
CA PRO A 604 20.44 5.39 31.03
C PRO A 604 21.89 5.14 30.60
N PHE A 605 22.83 5.82 31.24
CA PHE A 605 24.26 5.55 31.04
C PHE A 605 25.06 5.82 32.32
N ASP A 606 25.72 4.78 32.82
CA ASP A 606 26.53 4.85 34.05
C ASP A 606 28.00 5.22 33.76
N GLY A 607 28.30 5.61 32.52
CA GLY A 607 29.65 5.85 32.03
C GLY A 607 30.34 4.59 31.51
N SER A 608 31.26 4.76 30.56
CA SER A 608 32.10 3.66 30.11
C SER A 608 33.23 3.43 31.14
N PRO A 609 33.60 2.17 31.43
CA PRO A 609 34.71 1.91 32.33
C PRO A 609 36.04 2.40 31.76
N ASP A 610 36.93 2.90 32.62
CA ASP A 610 38.27 3.32 32.22
C ASP A 610 39.03 2.20 31.47
N ILE A 611 39.53 2.54 30.28
CA ILE A 611 40.42 1.71 29.47
C ILE A 611 41.70 2.46 29.13
N GLU A 612 42.79 1.72 28.92
CA GLU A 612 44.06 2.27 28.49
C GLU A 612 43.90 3.06 27.18
N ALA A 613 44.55 4.22 27.07
CA ALA A 613 44.38 5.16 25.97
C ALA A 613 44.61 4.52 24.58
N GLU A 614 45.56 3.58 24.50
CA GLU A 614 45.87 2.82 23.28
C GLU A 614 44.73 1.91 22.79
N ASN A 615 43.81 1.50 23.66
CA ASN A 615 42.69 0.62 23.32
C ASN A 615 41.41 1.39 22.91
N ARG A 616 41.35 2.71 23.13
CA ARG A 616 40.13 3.52 22.92
C ARG A 616 39.64 3.50 21.47
N GLN A 617 40.55 3.60 20.50
CA GLN A 617 40.15 3.53 19.09
C GLN A 617 39.56 2.17 18.73
N ALA A 618 40.10 1.08 19.27
CA ALA A 618 39.55 -0.25 19.04
C ALA A 618 38.19 -0.43 19.72
N ALA A 619 38.01 0.11 20.94
CA ALA A 619 36.73 0.11 21.63
C ALA A 619 35.64 0.86 20.84
N ARG A 620 35.94 2.06 20.30
CA ARG A 620 35.03 2.80 19.41
C ARG A 620 34.62 1.98 18.19
N ARG A 621 35.58 1.31 17.54
CA ARG A 621 35.29 0.46 16.37
C ARG A 621 34.36 -0.71 16.71
N LEU A 622 34.59 -1.36 17.84
CA LEU A 622 33.72 -2.43 18.32
C LEU A 622 32.31 -1.91 18.63
N SER A 623 32.19 -0.84 19.43
CA SER A 623 30.87 -0.30 19.81
C SER A 623 30.06 0.18 18.61
N ILE A 624 30.70 0.89 17.66
CA ILE A 624 30.06 1.29 16.40
C ILE A 624 29.55 0.06 15.64
N SER A 625 30.42 -0.95 15.47
CA SER A 625 30.10 -2.08 14.59
C SER A 625 28.97 -2.93 15.15
N TYR A 626 29.05 -3.31 16.43
CA TYR A 626 27.97 -4.09 17.05
C TYR A 626 26.66 -3.30 17.12
N GLY A 627 26.71 -1.99 17.40
CA GLY A 627 25.49 -1.20 17.47
C GLY A 627 24.80 -0.99 16.13
N VAL A 628 25.54 -0.60 15.08
CA VAL A 628 24.93 -0.44 13.74
C VAL A 628 24.47 -1.78 13.19
N TYR A 629 25.26 -2.85 13.35
CA TYR A 629 24.87 -4.20 12.93
C TYR A 629 23.51 -4.62 13.50
N ARG A 630 23.32 -4.49 14.82
CA ARG A 630 22.05 -4.85 15.48
C ARG A 630 20.90 -3.94 15.07
N LEU A 631 21.17 -2.65 14.89
CA LEU A 631 20.15 -1.72 14.41
C LEU A 631 19.70 -2.10 13.00
N LEU A 632 20.62 -2.36 12.07
CA LEU A 632 20.28 -2.75 10.70
C LEU A 632 19.51 -4.09 10.65
N GLN A 633 19.90 -5.09 11.46
CA GLN A 633 19.15 -6.34 11.59
C GLN A 633 17.69 -6.11 12.01
N HIS A 634 17.42 -5.11 12.83
CA HIS A 634 16.06 -4.75 13.23
C HIS A 634 15.33 -3.96 12.13
N ARG A 635 15.97 -2.94 11.57
CA ARG A 635 15.35 -1.99 10.63
C ARG A 635 14.92 -2.61 9.32
N PHE A 636 15.67 -3.58 8.83
CA PHE A 636 15.48 -4.17 7.50
C PHE A 636 14.96 -5.61 7.56
N VAL A 637 14.40 -6.04 8.70
CA VAL A 637 13.83 -7.39 8.85
C VAL A 637 12.68 -7.65 7.90
N ASN A 638 11.88 -6.61 7.59
CA ASN A 638 10.74 -6.67 6.67
C ASN A 638 11.06 -6.09 5.28
N ALA A 639 12.33 -5.84 4.98
CA ALA A 639 12.72 -5.35 3.65
C ALA A 639 12.50 -6.44 2.58
N PRO A 640 12.15 -6.08 1.34
CA PRO A 640 11.90 -7.03 0.26
C PRO A 640 13.10 -7.96 -0.02
N ARG A 641 14.32 -7.50 0.24
CA ARG A 641 15.57 -8.28 0.08
C ARG A 641 16.33 -8.45 1.41
N ALA A 642 15.60 -8.67 2.50
CA ALA A 642 16.16 -8.78 3.86
C ALA A 642 17.28 -9.83 4.00
N GLU A 643 17.20 -10.95 3.25
CA GLU A 643 18.25 -11.98 3.25
C GLU A 643 19.57 -11.47 2.67
N ARG A 644 19.52 -10.71 1.57
CA ARG A 644 20.71 -10.08 0.97
C ARG A 644 21.33 -9.06 1.90
N ILE A 645 20.49 -8.23 2.54
CA ILE A 645 20.93 -7.24 3.52
C ILE A 645 21.65 -7.93 4.69
N THR A 646 21.02 -8.95 5.27
CA THR A 646 21.56 -9.72 6.40
C THR A 646 22.90 -10.37 6.03
N THR A 647 22.97 -11.01 4.87
CA THR A 647 24.20 -11.62 4.35
C THR A 647 25.31 -10.58 4.21
N HIS A 648 25.00 -9.39 3.69
CA HIS A 648 25.97 -8.32 3.54
C HIS A 648 26.51 -7.86 4.89
N ILE A 649 25.64 -7.52 5.85
CA ILE A 649 26.08 -7.00 7.16
C ILE A 649 26.79 -8.06 8.02
N ASP A 650 26.44 -9.33 7.88
CA ASP A 650 27.18 -10.45 8.50
C ASP A 650 28.60 -10.55 7.92
N SER A 651 28.72 -10.45 6.59
CA SER A 651 30.02 -10.44 5.90
C SER A 651 30.92 -9.30 6.38
N GLN A 652 30.33 -8.12 6.66
CA GLN A 652 31.04 -6.97 7.20
C GLN A 652 31.58 -7.27 8.61
N MET A 653 30.78 -7.88 9.48
CA MET A 653 31.21 -8.29 10.83
C MET A 653 32.37 -9.30 10.75
N GLU A 654 32.27 -10.29 9.86
CA GLU A 654 33.34 -11.27 9.64
C GLU A 654 34.63 -10.64 9.12
N ALA A 655 34.53 -9.72 8.14
CA ALA A 655 35.67 -9.01 7.57
C ALA A 655 36.39 -8.14 8.61
N LEU A 656 35.65 -7.61 9.59
CA LEU A 656 36.19 -6.87 10.74
C LEU A 656 36.74 -7.79 11.85
N GLY A 657 36.48 -9.10 11.77
CA GLY A 657 36.91 -10.11 12.74
C GLY A 657 36.04 -10.15 14.01
N TYR A 658 34.76 -9.81 13.89
CA TYR A 658 33.79 -9.74 15.00
C TYR A 658 32.81 -10.92 14.97
N ASP A 659 32.25 -11.26 16.14
CA ASP A 659 31.38 -12.42 16.35
C ASP A 659 29.91 -12.01 16.28
N THR A 660 29.21 -12.44 15.22
CA THR A 660 27.78 -12.15 15.01
C THR A 660 26.88 -12.78 16.08
N ALA A 661 27.35 -13.79 16.81
CA ALA A 661 26.61 -14.45 17.89
C ALA A 661 26.76 -13.75 19.26
N TRP A 662 27.53 -12.66 19.36
CA TRP A 662 27.67 -11.92 20.61
C TRP A 662 26.50 -10.94 20.83
N HIS A 663 25.60 -11.28 21.75
CA HIS A 663 24.37 -10.52 22.05
C HIS A 663 24.33 -9.87 23.45
N GLU A 664 25.41 -9.94 24.22
CA GLU A 664 25.45 -9.34 25.57
C GLU A 664 25.28 -7.82 25.49
N THR A 665 24.54 -7.23 26.43
CA THR A 665 24.31 -5.77 26.54
C THR A 665 24.88 -5.17 27.83
N ASP A 666 25.34 -6.01 28.79
CA ASP A 666 26.02 -5.54 30.00
C ASP A 666 27.44 -5.05 29.67
N TYR A 667 27.58 -3.76 29.42
CA TYR A 667 28.84 -3.09 29.14
C TYR A 667 29.72 -2.83 30.38
N THR A 668 29.28 -3.23 31.58
CA THR A 668 30.03 -3.00 32.83
C THR A 668 30.98 -4.14 33.18
N ASN A 669 30.73 -5.35 32.66
CA ASN A 669 31.45 -6.58 33.00
C ASN A 669 32.19 -7.18 31.80
N GLY A 670 33.26 -7.94 32.07
CA GLY A 670 34.08 -8.59 31.03
C GLY A 670 35.37 -7.86 30.68
N THR A 671 36.06 -8.34 29.65
CA THR A 671 37.24 -7.68 29.07
C THR A 671 36.86 -6.36 28.42
N TRP A 672 37.83 -5.48 28.15
CA TRP A 672 37.52 -4.21 27.49
C TRP A 672 36.90 -4.37 26.10
N MET A 673 37.23 -5.46 25.38
CA MET A 673 36.65 -5.76 24.06
C MET A 673 35.20 -6.21 24.19
N GLU A 674 34.91 -7.12 25.12
CA GLU A 674 33.55 -7.60 25.41
C GLU A 674 32.66 -6.46 25.89
N ARG A 675 33.17 -5.57 26.74
CA ARG A 675 32.45 -4.36 27.17
C ARG A 675 32.17 -3.40 26.02
N ALA A 676 33.10 -3.25 25.08
CA ALA A 676 32.91 -2.41 23.90
C ALA A 676 31.87 -2.98 22.93
N ALA A 677 31.90 -4.28 22.66
CA ALA A 677 30.87 -4.96 21.89
C ALA A 677 29.50 -4.85 22.56
N SER A 678 29.45 -5.08 23.88
CA SER A 678 28.20 -5.03 24.65
C SER A 678 27.61 -3.62 24.75
N LEU A 679 28.45 -2.58 24.79
CA LEU A 679 27.98 -1.20 24.69
C LEU A 679 27.34 -0.90 23.33
N GLY A 680 27.89 -1.48 22.24
CA GLY A 680 27.28 -1.38 20.92
C GLY A 680 25.88 -2.02 20.89
N ASN A 681 25.75 -3.26 21.37
CA ASN A 681 24.46 -3.94 21.47
C ASN A 681 23.47 -3.16 22.37
N TYR A 682 23.93 -2.63 23.51
CA TYR A 682 23.11 -1.80 24.41
C TYR A 682 22.62 -0.52 23.72
N LEU A 683 23.46 0.17 22.96
CA LEU A 683 23.05 1.32 22.16
C LEU A 683 21.98 0.93 21.15
N ALA A 684 22.15 -0.17 20.41
CA ALA A 684 21.15 -0.63 19.46
C ALA A 684 19.79 -0.90 20.14
N GLU A 685 19.79 -1.59 21.29
CA GLU A 685 18.58 -1.84 22.08
C GLU A 685 17.87 -0.53 22.45
N ASN A 686 18.62 0.50 22.85
CA ASN A 686 18.05 1.80 23.22
C ASN A 686 17.54 2.60 22.01
N TYR A 687 18.25 2.57 20.87
CA TYR A 687 17.79 3.23 19.64
C TYR A 687 16.57 2.55 19.02
N ILE A 688 16.46 1.23 19.13
CA ILE A 688 15.27 0.47 18.76
C ILE A 688 14.10 0.86 19.67
N ALA A 689 14.30 0.83 20.99
CA ALA A 689 13.26 1.19 21.94
C ALA A 689 12.82 2.65 21.84
N TYR A 690 13.74 3.58 21.56
CA TYR A 690 13.42 4.97 21.22
C TYR A 690 12.56 5.04 19.95
N GLY A 691 12.99 4.35 18.90
CA GLY A 691 12.34 4.37 17.60
C GLY A 691 10.91 3.84 17.58
N LEU A 692 10.61 2.83 18.40
CA LEU A 692 9.25 2.27 18.50
C LEU A 692 8.20 3.23 19.10
N GLN A 693 8.64 4.36 19.65
CA GLN A 693 7.75 5.34 20.30
C GLN A 693 8.07 6.79 19.91
N ASP A 694 8.84 7.01 18.85
CA ASP A 694 9.23 8.36 18.39
C ASP A 694 8.18 9.01 17.48
N GLY A 695 7.02 8.37 17.28
CA GLY A 695 5.95 8.87 16.41
C GLY A 695 5.98 8.32 14.98
N SER A 696 6.96 7.49 14.62
CA SER A 696 7.06 6.91 13.26
C SER A 696 6.09 5.76 12.97
N PHE A 697 5.40 5.24 13.99
CA PHE A 697 4.54 4.05 13.90
C PHE A 697 5.25 2.78 13.37
N GLU A 698 6.55 2.67 13.62
CA GLU A 698 7.36 1.50 13.25
C GLU A 698 6.78 0.14 13.70
N VAL A 699 6.05 0.10 14.82
CA VAL A 699 5.41 -1.12 15.35
C VAL A 699 4.33 -1.71 14.43
N ILE A 700 3.74 -0.88 13.56
CA ILE A 700 2.77 -1.28 12.53
C ILE A 700 3.35 -1.02 11.13
N ASP A 701 4.66 -1.18 10.98
CA ASP A 701 5.40 -0.95 9.72
C ASP A 701 5.09 0.41 9.05
N TYR A 702 5.06 1.47 9.86
CA TYR A 702 4.91 2.85 9.39
C TYR A 702 3.57 3.13 8.67
N GLN A 703 2.55 2.29 8.90
CA GLN A 703 1.20 2.46 8.33
C GLN A 703 0.55 3.78 8.75
N ASN A 704 -0.32 4.28 7.87
CA ASN A 704 -1.12 5.48 8.12
C ASN A 704 -2.18 5.19 9.19
N THR A 705 -2.37 6.10 10.14
CA THR A 705 -3.32 5.90 11.25
C THR A 705 -4.59 6.73 11.13
N TYR A 706 -4.58 7.83 10.39
CA TYR A 706 -5.73 8.72 10.21
C TYR A 706 -5.86 9.41 8.85
N TYR A 707 -4.82 9.45 8.01
CA TYR A 707 -4.91 10.01 6.66
C TYR A 707 -5.69 9.09 5.72
N ASN A 708 -6.57 9.68 4.89
CA ASN A 708 -7.22 9.01 3.78
C ASN A 708 -7.28 9.94 2.56
N PRO A 709 -6.96 9.45 1.34
CA PRO A 709 -7.04 10.26 0.14
C PRO A 709 -8.50 10.66 -0.15
N MET A 710 -8.69 11.89 -0.64
CA MET A 710 -10.02 12.40 -0.94
C MET A 710 -10.46 12.20 -2.40
N ASN A 711 -9.52 11.99 -3.30
CA ASN A 711 -9.80 11.67 -4.69
C ASN A 711 -9.60 10.18 -4.91
N TRP A 712 -10.37 9.61 -5.83
CA TRP A 712 -10.20 8.24 -6.27
C TRP A 712 -9.06 8.11 -7.26
N ASN A 713 -8.57 6.89 -7.45
CA ASN A 713 -7.37 6.65 -8.24
C ASN A 713 -7.52 7.17 -9.68
N LEU A 714 -6.45 7.77 -10.18
CA LEU A 714 -6.29 8.04 -11.60
C LEU A 714 -5.69 6.80 -12.27
N VAL A 715 -6.50 6.12 -13.08
CA VAL A 715 -6.05 5.01 -13.94
C VAL A 715 -5.20 5.60 -15.07
N MET A 716 -3.91 5.30 -15.07
CA MET A 716 -2.96 5.98 -15.94
C MET A 716 -3.11 5.63 -17.42
N ASP A 717 -3.52 4.40 -17.72
CA ASP A 717 -3.73 3.89 -19.08
C ASP A 717 -5.00 4.43 -19.75
N GLU A 718 -5.90 5.03 -18.96
CA GLU A 718 -7.14 5.62 -19.46
C GLU A 718 -7.01 7.15 -19.68
N PRO A 719 -7.61 7.68 -20.77
CA PRO A 719 -7.54 9.11 -21.06
C PRO A 719 -8.44 9.95 -20.14
N GLY A 720 -7.84 10.99 -19.56
CA GLY A 720 -8.54 12.00 -18.76
C GLY A 720 -8.41 11.75 -17.27
N ASN A 721 -9.31 12.37 -16.50
CA ASN A 721 -9.38 12.23 -15.05
C ASN A 721 -10.82 12.44 -14.52
N PRO A 722 -11.74 11.50 -14.84
CA PRO A 722 -13.14 11.57 -14.37
C PRO A 722 -13.27 11.41 -12.85
N ASN A 723 -12.25 10.86 -12.19
CA ASN A 723 -12.23 10.47 -10.78
C ASN A 723 -11.76 11.57 -9.81
N MET A 724 -11.48 12.78 -10.34
CA MET A 724 -10.97 13.91 -9.56
C MET A 724 -12.10 14.87 -9.14
N PHE A 725 -12.50 14.76 -7.87
CA PHE A 725 -13.56 15.55 -7.25
C PHE A 725 -13.03 16.81 -6.54
N PHE A 726 -11.81 16.74 -6.03
CA PHE A 726 -11.16 17.77 -5.24
C PHE A 726 -9.82 18.16 -5.90
N PRO A 727 -9.81 19.11 -6.85
CA PRO A 727 -8.62 19.41 -7.67
C PRO A 727 -7.47 20.04 -6.89
N ASN A 728 -7.70 20.48 -5.65
CA ASN A 728 -6.64 20.98 -4.76
C ASN A 728 -6.05 19.89 -3.86
N ARG A 729 -6.51 18.63 -4.00
CA ARG A 729 -6.13 17.51 -3.15
C ARG A 729 -5.38 16.45 -3.95
N TRP A 730 -4.49 15.72 -3.29
CA TRP A 730 -3.74 14.63 -3.89
C TRP A 730 -4.69 13.54 -4.39
N GLN A 731 -4.22 12.83 -5.41
CA GLN A 731 -4.95 11.75 -6.03
C GLN A 731 -3.98 10.57 -6.18
N PRO A 732 -4.30 9.40 -5.61
CA PRO A 732 -3.53 8.19 -5.86
C PRO A 732 -3.54 7.85 -7.35
N LEU A 733 -2.48 7.20 -7.82
CA LEU A 733 -2.44 6.67 -9.18
C LEU A 733 -2.69 5.17 -9.14
N GLN A 734 -3.29 4.68 -10.22
CA GLN A 734 -3.42 3.26 -10.49
C GLN A 734 -2.67 2.94 -11.79
N LEU A 735 -1.72 2.02 -11.68
CA LEU A 735 -0.83 1.62 -12.77
C LEU A 735 -1.19 0.21 -13.24
N ALA A 736 -0.74 -0.20 -14.42
CA ALA A 736 -0.83 -1.60 -14.85
C ALA A 736 0.04 -2.51 -13.97
N GLU A 737 1.19 -2.00 -13.56
CA GLU A 737 2.17 -2.65 -12.71
C GLU A 737 2.84 -1.56 -11.87
N PHE A 738 3.08 -1.84 -10.58
CA PHE A 738 3.83 -0.92 -9.72
C PHE A 738 5.18 -1.54 -9.39
N ILE A 739 6.24 -0.85 -9.82
CA ILE A 739 7.61 -1.14 -9.41
C ILE A 739 8.11 0.11 -8.72
N ASP A 740 8.52 0.00 -7.47
CA ASP A 740 9.02 1.16 -6.75
C ASP A 740 10.32 1.70 -7.37
N GLN A 741 10.79 2.84 -6.85
CA GLN A 741 12.00 3.47 -7.35
C GLN A 741 13.23 2.55 -7.24
N SER A 742 13.30 1.71 -6.21
CA SER A 742 14.38 0.74 -5.95
C SER A 742 14.28 -0.55 -6.78
N GLY A 743 13.30 -0.66 -7.68
CA GLY A 743 13.13 -1.83 -8.54
C GLY A 743 12.48 -3.02 -7.84
N ASN A 744 11.69 -2.80 -6.79
CA ASN A 744 10.91 -3.84 -6.13
C ASN A 744 9.49 -3.87 -6.71
N GLU A 745 9.04 -5.05 -7.15
CA GLU A 745 7.68 -5.27 -7.66
C GLU A 745 6.69 -5.26 -6.48
N GLY A 746 5.75 -4.33 -6.49
CA GLY A 746 4.69 -4.24 -5.49
C GLY A 746 3.40 -4.88 -5.99
N SER A 747 2.75 -5.67 -5.15
CA SER A 747 1.45 -6.28 -5.45
C SER A 747 0.30 -5.27 -5.48
N ASN A 748 0.47 -4.11 -4.82
CA ASN A 748 -0.49 -3.02 -4.87
C ASN A 748 -0.17 -2.06 -6.02
N ILE A 749 -0.93 -2.18 -7.12
CA ILE A 749 -0.85 -1.29 -8.29
C ILE A 749 -1.38 0.14 -8.03
N SER A 750 -1.88 0.41 -6.83
CA SER A 750 -2.36 1.70 -6.34
C SER A 750 -1.80 2.01 -4.95
N PRO A 751 -0.48 2.29 -4.85
CA PRO A 751 0.19 2.46 -3.57
C PRO A 751 -0.43 3.59 -2.72
N ASP A 752 -0.57 3.32 -1.42
CA ASP A 752 -1.05 4.28 -0.43
C ASP A 752 -0.12 5.48 -0.29
N PHE A 753 -0.65 6.56 0.31
CA PHE A 753 0.18 7.70 0.67
C PHE A 753 1.27 7.25 1.65
N LEU A 754 2.53 7.40 1.26
CA LEU A 754 3.66 7.13 2.14
C LEU A 754 3.87 8.22 3.20
N SER A 755 3.65 7.89 4.47
CA SER A 755 3.98 8.71 5.64
C SER A 755 3.33 10.12 5.72
N PRO A 756 2.05 10.33 5.39
CA PRO A 756 1.39 11.64 5.49
C PRO A 756 1.41 12.22 6.92
N GLU A 757 1.62 11.38 7.93
CA GLU A 757 1.57 11.73 9.35
C GLU A 757 2.96 11.94 9.95
N TRP A 758 4.01 12.02 9.11
CA TRP A 758 5.40 12.08 9.58
C TRP A 758 5.74 13.34 10.41
N GLY A 759 4.83 14.31 10.49
CA GLY A 759 4.91 15.43 11.44
C GLY A 759 4.81 15.02 12.90
N ASP A 760 4.35 13.80 13.20
CA ASP A 760 4.29 13.25 14.55
C ASP A 760 5.65 12.69 15.03
N VAL A 761 6.62 12.55 14.11
CA VAL A 761 7.95 12.03 14.41
C VAL A 761 8.80 13.05 15.17
N GLN A 762 9.47 12.61 16.23
CA GLN A 762 10.35 13.44 17.05
C GLN A 762 11.55 13.98 16.22
N PRO A 763 11.73 15.31 16.10
CA PRO A 763 12.83 15.91 15.35
C PRO A 763 14.15 15.91 16.15
N PHE A 764 15.24 16.23 15.44
CA PHE A 764 16.58 16.41 15.99
C PHE A 764 16.81 17.84 16.49
N ALA A 765 16.74 18.84 15.61
CA ALA A 765 17.03 20.24 15.92
C ALA A 765 15.78 21.12 16.02
N MET A 766 14.70 20.77 15.32
CA MET A 766 13.44 21.51 15.37
C MET A 766 12.77 21.42 16.75
N THR A 767 12.04 22.47 17.11
CA THR A 767 11.38 22.61 18.41
C THR A 767 9.87 22.81 18.26
N ALA A 768 9.14 22.84 19.39
CA ALA A 768 7.71 23.15 19.38
C ALA A 768 7.39 24.56 18.84
N ALA A 769 8.36 25.48 18.84
CA ALA A 769 8.20 26.82 18.31
C ALA A 769 8.08 26.80 16.77
N ASP A 770 8.69 25.81 16.13
CA ASP A 770 8.70 25.64 14.66
C ASP A 770 7.42 24.99 14.12
N THR A 771 6.44 24.70 15.00
CA THR A 771 5.22 23.97 14.66
C THR A 771 3.99 24.86 14.52
N ALA A 772 3.15 24.51 13.56
CA ALA A 772 1.76 24.91 13.47
C ALA A 772 0.87 23.67 13.66
N GLN A 773 -0.24 23.83 14.39
CA GLN A 773 -1.18 22.75 14.69
C GLN A 773 -2.45 22.94 13.87
N PHE A 774 -2.84 21.90 13.16
CA PHE A 774 -4.03 21.90 12.31
C PHE A 774 -4.95 20.73 12.62
N GLU A 775 -6.22 20.85 12.25
CA GLU A 775 -7.26 19.87 12.54
C GLU A 775 -8.01 19.50 11.27
N ARG A 776 -8.12 18.19 10.99
CA ARG A 776 -8.93 17.66 9.89
C ARG A 776 -9.58 16.35 10.32
N LEU A 777 -10.91 16.30 10.19
CA LEU A 777 -11.73 15.12 10.51
C LEU A 777 -11.51 14.57 11.93
N GLY A 778 -11.18 15.43 12.89
CA GLY A 778 -10.96 15.05 14.29
C GLY A 778 -9.55 14.57 14.61
N SER A 779 -8.63 14.64 13.64
CA SER A 779 -7.20 14.33 13.82
C SER A 779 -6.36 15.61 13.75
N THR A 780 -5.37 15.68 14.64
CA THR A 780 -4.43 16.79 14.75
C THR A 780 -3.21 16.53 13.87
N TYR A 781 -2.86 17.49 13.01
CA TYR A 781 -1.64 17.46 12.19
C TYR A 781 -0.64 18.48 12.75
N THR A 782 0.54 18.00 13.15
CA THR A 782 1.68 18.86 13.49
C THR A 782 2.46 19.19 12.22
N VAL A 783 2.54 20.46 11.84
CA VAL A 783 3.24 20.91 10.63
C VAL A 783 4.43 21.78 10.99
N TYR A 784 5.63 21.37 10.56
CA TYR A 784 6.87 22.07 10.82
C TYR A 784 7.23 23.03 9.68
N HIS A 785 7.69 24.23 10.04
CA HIS A 785 8.10 25.28 9.09
C HIS A 785 7.07 25.55 7.98
N ASP A 786 5.77 25.58 8.31
CA ASP A 786 4.69 25.73 7.33
C ASP A 786 4.88 27.00 6.47
N PRO A 787 5.13 26.86 5.15
CA PRO A 787 5.26 28.00 4.24
C PRO A 787 3.91 28.68 3.94
N GLY A 788 2.80 28.13 4.45
CA GLY A 788 1.45 28.54 4.13
C GLY A 788 0.85 27.73 2.96
N PRO A 789 -0.45 27.91 2.67
CA PRO A 789 -1.14 27.11 1.67
C PRO A 789 -0.57 27.30 0.26
N PRO A 790 -0.48 26.22 -0.56
CA PRO A 790 -0.05 26.33 -1.95
C PRO A 790 -1.11 27.04 -2.80
N ALA A 791 -0.77 27.32 -4.06
CA ALA A 791 -1.72 27.87 -5.02
C ALA A 791 -2.93 26.94 -5.19
N GLN A 792 -4.16 27.46 -5.15
CA GLN A 792 -5.38 26.67 -5.27
C GLN A 792 -6.21 27.12 -6.47
N ILE A 793 -6.95 26.18 -7.06
CA ILE A 793 -7.96 26.44 -8.09
C ILE A 793 -9.37 26.44 -7.50
N ASN A 794 -10.18 27.41 -7.91
CA ASN A 794 -11.63 27.32 -7.76
C ASN A 794 -12.19 26.62 -9.02
N PRO A 795 -12.94 25.50 -8.90
CA PRO A 795 -13.51 24.81 -10.05
C PRO A 795 -14.40 25.67 -10.97
N ASN A 796 -14.84 26.84 -10.48
CA ASN A 796 -15.64 27.83 -11.22
C ASN A 796 -14.86 29.13 -11.54
N GLU A 797 -13.54 29.17 -11.38
CA GLU A 797 -12.77 30.35 -11.81
C GLU A 797 -12.83 30.55 -13.33
N GLU A 798 -12.68 31.80 -13.80
CA GLU A 798 -12.70 32.18 -15.22
C GLU A 798 -11.36 32.81 -15.66
N THR A 799 -10.29 32.57 -14.92
CA THR A 799 -8.94 33.12 -15.13
C THR A 799 -8.08 32.15 -15.94
N GLY A 800 -7.14 32.68 -16.73
CA GLY A 800 -6.18 31.89 -17.51
C GLY A 800 -4.88 31.67 -16.73
N LEU A 801 -3.75 32.02 -17.36
CA LEU A 801 -2.42 31.92 -16.76
C LEU A 801 -2.18 32.91 -15.61
N GLU A 802 -3.10 33.83 -15.35
CA GLU A 802 -3.12 34.65 -14.13
C GLU A 802 -3.34 33.80 -12.87
N SER A 803 -3.93 32.61 -13.00
CA SER A 803 -4.02 31.63 -11.91
C SER A 803 -2.65 30.99 -11.69
N ASP A 804 -2.10 31.12 -10.47
CA ASP A 804 -0.81 30.54 -10.09
C ASP A 804 -0.84 29.00 -10.14
N TYR A 805 -2.00 28.41 -9.83
CA TYR A 805 -2.23 26.97 -9.97
C TYR A 805 -2.07 26.53 -11.43
N LYS A 806 -2.73 27.23 -12.36
CA LYS A 806 -2.67 26.89 -13.79
C LYS A 806 -1.29 27.15 -14.37
N TRP A 807 -0.69 28.29 -14.06
CA TRP A 807 0.67 28.61 -14.49
C TRP A 807 1.67 27.54 -14.03
N GLY A 808 1.68 27.20 -12.73
CA GLY A 808 2.64 26.28 -12.16
C GLY A 808 2.56 24.88 -12.77
N HIS A 809 1.35 24.32 -12.89
CA HIS A 809 1.16 22.98 -13.46
C HIS A 809 1.38 22.94 -14.97
N THR A 810 0.97 23.97 -15.72
CA THR A 810 1.20 24.00 -17.18
C THR A 810 2.67 24.16 -17.52
N LEU A 811 3.44 24.89 -16.71
CA LEU A 811 4.88 25.07 -16.90
C LEU A 811 5.64 23.73 -16.93
N VAL A 812 5.24 22.78 -16.10
CA VAL A 812 5.84 21.43 -16.06
C VAL A 812 5.76 20.76 -17.43
N ALA A 813 4.59 20.83 -18.08
CA ALA A 813 4.43 20.26 -19.40
C ALA A 813 5.11 21.10 -20.51
N LEU A 814 5.30 22.41 -20.31
CA LEU A 814 6.13 23.23 -21.21
C LEU A 814 7.60 22.79 -21.15
N TRP A 815 8.16 22.55 -19.96
CA TRP A 815 9.54 22.09 -19.80
C TRP A 815 9.76 20.70 -20.39
N ALA A 816 8.74 19.84 -20.38
CA ALA A 816 8.77 18.55 -21.05
C ALA A 816 8.96 18.65 -22.57
N SER A 817 8.75 19.82 -23.19
CA SER A 817 9.09 20.04 -24.61
C SER A 817 10.60 20.13 -24.89
N HIS A 818 11.43 20.30 -23.84
CA HIS A 818 12.89 20.32 -23.95
C HIS A 818 13.53 18.92 -24.01
N LEU A 819 12.75 17.87 -23.71
CA LEU A 819 13.25 16.50 -23.57
C LEU A 819 13.53 15.82 -24.91
N ASP A 820 13.37 16.51 -26.05
CA ASP A 820 13.53 15.91 -27.38
C ASP A 820 15.00 15.60 -27.67
N PRO A 821 15.39 14.33 -27.88
CA PRO A 821 16.76 14.01 -28.27
C PRO A 821 17.11 14.47 -29.70
N ALA A 822 16.11 14.85 -30.51
CA ALA A 822 16.32 15.52 -31.80
C ALA A 822 16.50 17.04 -31.67
N ASP A 823 16.39 17.60 -30.46
CA ASP A 823 16.60 19.02 -30.21
C ASP A 823 18.04 19.44 -30.55
N SER A 824 18.17 20.37 -31.49
CA SER A 824 19.47 20.91 -31.93
C SER A 824 19.99 22.05 -31.06
N VAL A 825 19.27 22.47 -30.02
CA VAL A 825 19.72 23.49 -29.08
C VAL A 825 20.89 22.96 -28.25
N VAL A 826 21.99 23.71 -28.21
CA VAL A 826 23.18 23.40 -27.43
C VAL A 826 23.30 24.40 -26.29
N TRP A 827 23.51 23.91 -25.08
CA TRP A 827 23.84 24.69 -23.89
C TRP A 827 25.29 24.47 -23.49
N ASP A 828 25.95 25.53 -23.02
CA ASP A 828 27.19 25.37 -22.27
C ASP A 828 26.80 25.06 -20.81
N ILE A 829 26.95 23.80 -20.41
CA ILE A 829 26.56 23.31 -19.07
C ILE A 829 27.71 23.38 -18.06
N GLY A 830 28.87 23.94 -18.45
CA GLY A 830 30.01 24.09 -17.54
C GLY A 830 29.73 25.10 -16.43
N PRO A 831 30.38 24.98 -15.24
CA PRO A 831 30.08 25.85 -14.09
C PRO A 831 30.28 27.35 -14.33
N GLY A 832 31.10 27.73 -15.33
CA GLY A 832 31.29 29.12 -15.73
C GLY A 832 30.15 29.73 -16.53
N ALA A 833 29.24 28.91 -17.05
CA ALA A 833 28.09 29.32 -17.85
C ALA A 833 26.75 28.93 -17.21
N PHE A 834 26.69 27.80 -16.50
CA PHE A 834 25.46 27.19 -15.99
C PHE A 834 25.54 26.97 -14.47
N SER A 835 25.31 28.04 -13.71
CA SER A 835 25.27 28.07 -12.24
C SER A 835 24.24 29.10 -11.79
N TRP A 836 23.74 28.98 -10.55
CA TRP A 836 22.84 29.94 -9.92
C TRP A 836 23.55 30.69 -8.79
N ASN A 837 23.35 32.01 -8.70
CA ASN A 837 23.98 32.87 -7.69
C ASN A 837 23.43 32.67 -6.27
N GLY A 838 22.61 31.64 -6.05
CA GLY A 838 22.00 31.31 -4.76
C GLY A 838 20.76 32.11 -4.38
N PHE A 839 20.24 33.01 -5.23
CA PHE A 839 18.98 33.73 -4.94
C PHE A 839 17.77 32.83 -5.18
N LEU A 840 16.89 32.74 -4.17
CA LEU A 840 15.60 32.06 -4.25
C LEU A 840 14.46 33.07 -4.42
N PRO A 841 13.46 32.80 -5.28
CA PRO A 841 12.24 33.59 -5.31
C PRO A 841 11.56 33.65 -3.94
N SER A 842 11.13 34.84 -3.53
CA SER A 842 10.39 35.06 -2.29
C SER A 842 8.87 35.13 -2.49
N SER A 843 8.41 35.11 -3.75
CA SER A 843 7.00 35.15 -4.12
C SER A 843 6.76 34.46 -5.47
N VAL A 844 5.50 34.12 -5.76
CA VAL A 844 5.13 33.52 -7.05
C VAL A 844 5.36 34.49 -8.22
N GLU A 845 5.25 35.81 -7.99
CA GLU A 845 5.57 36.82 -9.01
C GLU A 845 7.04 36.77 -9.42
N GLU A 846 7.96 36.67 -8.45
CA GLU A 846 9.39 36.47 -8.73
C GLU A 846 9.67 35.09 -9.34
N ALA A 847 8.92 34.06 -8.93
CA ALA A 847 9.07 32.70 -9.48
C ALA A 847 8.72 32.65 -10.98
N ARG A 848 7.76 33.45 -11.45
CA ARG A 848 7.40 33.53 -12.88
C ARG A 848 8.57 33.97 -13.76
N ASP A 849 9.39 34.90 -13.28
CA ASP A 849 10.61 35.32 -13.98
C ASP A 849 11.75 34.30 -13.83
N TYR A 850 11.86 33.68 -12.65
CA TYR A 850 12.92 32.70 -12.36
C TYR A 850 12.79 31.42 -13.19
N TYR A 851 11.56 30.90 -13.39
CA TYR A 851 11.31 29.64 -14.10
C TYR A 851 10.83 29.81 -15.57
N ALA A 852 11.02 30.99 -16.18
CA ALA A 852 10.49 31.33 -17.51
C ALA A 852 11.01 30.44 -18.66
N VAL A 853 10.17 30.25 -19.70
CA VAL A 853 10.45 29.47 -20.92
C VAL A 853 10.57 30.42 -22.13
N ASP A 854 11.56 30.21 -23.01
CA ASP A 854 11.73 30.88 -24.32
C ASP A 854 11.80 32.42 -24.36
N GLY A 855 12.42 33.08 -23.37
CA GLY A 855 12.71 34.51 -23.52
C GLY A 855 13.27 35.25 -22.31
N VAL A 856 13.17 34.67 -21.12
CA VAL A 856 14.16 34.85 -20.05
C VAL A 856 14.56 33.43 -19.69
N PRO A 857 15.85 33.07 -19.76
CA PRO A 857 16.18 31.70 -20.11
C PRO A 857 16.11 30.82 -18.87
N VAL A 858 15.77 29.55 -19.09
CA VAL A 858 16.10 28.39 -18.22
C VAL A 858 17.65 28.22 -18.05
N ALA A 859 18.41 29.28 -18.36
CA ALA A 859 19.85 29.47 -18.28
C ALA A 859 20.31 30.97 -18.28
N ALA A 860 19.45 32.00 -18.06
CA ALA A 860 19.93 33.40 -17.95
C ALA A 860 19.02 34.35 -17.14
N GLY A 861 18.47 33.82 -16.04
CA GLY A 861 18.14 34.64 -14.86
C GLY A 861 19.32 34.81 -13.91
N VAL A 862 20.47 34.20 -14.21
CA VAL A 862 21.67 34.23 -13.38
C VAL A 862 22.72 35.10 -14.05
N GLU A 863 23.45 35.87 -13.24
CA GLU A 863 24.80 36.31 -13.57
C GLU A 863 25.60 35.18 -14.27
N PRO A 864 26.59 35.48 -15.13
CA PRO A 864 27.48 34.45 -15.65
C PRO A 864 27.96 33.58 -14.47
N GLY A 865 27.85 32.25 -14.61
CA GLY A 865 28.24 31.29 -13.58
C GLY A 865 29.66 31.52 -13.06
N HIS A 866 30.15 30.70 -12.13
CA HIS A 866 31.45 30.93 -11.49
C HIS A 866 32.56 31.12 -12.55
N PRO A 867 33.12 32.31 -12.77
CA PRO A 867 33.96 32.55 -13.95
C PRO A 867 35.34 31.90 -13.82
N PHE A 868 35.77 31.59 -12.59
CA PHE A 868 37.06 30.99 -12.27
C PHE A 868 36.91 29.96 -11.15
N ASN A 869 37.67 28.87 -11.24
CA ASN A 869 37.80 27.91 -10.16
C ASN A 869 38.61 28.55 -9.00
N PRO A 870 38.10 28.52 -7.76
CA PRO A 870 38.72 29.24 -6.63
C PRO A 870 40.06 28.63 -6.17
N VAL A 871 40.31 27.35 -6.47
CA VAL A 871 41.53 26.63 -6.09
C VAL A 871 42.63 26.80 -7.14
N SER A 872 42.30 26.63 -8.42
CA SER A 872 43.27 26.73 -9.52
C SER A 872 43.48 28.16 -10.02
N GLY A 873 42.48 29.03 -9.89
CA GLY A 873 42.47 30.39 -10.44
C GLY A 873 42.23 30.46 -11.95
N GLU A 874 42.03 29.31 -12.61
CA GLU A 874 41.77 29.22 -14.05
C GLU A 874 40.26 29.30 -14.34
N PRO A 875 39.85 29.80 -15.53
CA PRO A 875 38.45 29.80 -15.91
C PRO A 875 37.93 28.37 -16.10
N TYR A 876 36.67 28.10 -15.71
CA TYR A 876 36.06 26.81 -16.02
C TYR A 876 35.94 26.62 -17.53
N ALA A 877 36.16 25.38 -17.98
CA ALA A 877 36.02 25.05 -19.38
C ALA A 877 34.54 25.05 -19.79
N ALA A 878 34.26 25.56 -20.98
CA ALA A 878 32.94 25.44 -21.60
C ALA A 878 32.66 23.96 -21.93
N GLN A 879 31.44 23.50 -21.67
CA GLN A 879 30.97 22.14 -21.90
C GLN A 879 29.70 22.17 -22.75
N PRO A 880 29.80 22.23 -24.10
CA PRO A 880 28.65 22.29 -24.98
C PRO A 880 27.92 20.94 -25.07
N VAL A 881 26.68 20.88 -24.59
CA VAL A 881 25.83 19.66 -24.56
C VAL A 881 24.46 19.97 -25.17
N LEU A 882 23.85 18.99 -25.83
CA LEU A 882 22.48 19.12 -26.36
C LEU A 882 21.48 19.26 -25.21
N ARG A 883 20.56 20.21 -25.33
CA ARG A 883 19.54 20.49 -24.29
C ARG A 883 18.71 19.24 -23.97
N GLY A 884 18.28 18.50 -24.99
CA GLY A 884 17.53 17.25 -24.83
C GLY A 884 18.28 16.17 -24.06
N ASP A 885 19.60 16.05 -24.26
CA ASP A 885 20.43 15.11 -23.50
C ASP A 885 20.60 15.58 -22.06
N PHE A 886 20.97 16.85 -21.84
CA PHE A 886 21.19 17.37 -20.50
C PHE A 886 19.93 17.29 -19.62
N THR A 887 18.77 17.65 -20.15
CA THR A 887 17.52 17.71 -19.35
C THR A 887 17.00 16.34 -18.96
N ARG A 888 17.10 15.32 -19.84
CA ARG A 888 16.76 13.92 -19.52
C ARG A 888 17.73 13.31 -18.51
N VAL A 889 19.04 13.51 -18.73
CA VAL A 889 20.07 13.04 -17.80
C VAL A 889 19.90 13.66 -16.43
N LEU A 890 19.61 14.96 -16.36
CA LEU A 890 19.40 15.61 -15.08
C LEU A 890 18.14 15.11 -14.37
N ALA A 891 17.06 14.85 -15.11
CA ALA A 891 15.83 14.26 -14.57
C ALA A 891 16.08 12.86 -13.96
N GLU A 892 16.87 12.01 -14.65
CA GLU A 892 17.16 10.65 -14.18
C GLU A 892 18.24 10.57 -13.11
N TYR A 893 19.32 11.37 -13.21
CA TYR A 893 20.42 11.38 -12.23
C TYR A 893 19.91 11.60 -10.80
N TRP A 894 18.95 12.52 -10.63
CA TRP A 894 18.34 12.82 -9.33
C TRP A 894 17.06 12.01 -9.04
N ALA A 895 16.65 11.13 -9.96
CA ALA A 895 15.60 10.13 -9.74
C ALA A 895 16.17 8.76 -9.36
N ASP A 896 17.50 8.60 -9.26
CA ASP A 896 18.26 7.52 -8.63
C ASP A 896 18.02 6.07 -9.12
N GLY A 897 16.97 5.76 -9.90
CA GLY A 897 16.74 4.47 -10.55
C GLY A 897 16.68 3.25 -9.60
N PRO A 898 16.75 2.00 -10.10
CA PRO A 898 16.64 0.77 -9.30
C PRO A 898 17.79 0.58 -8.29
N ASP A 899 18.87 1.35 -8.42
CA ASP A 899 19.95 1.42 -7.43
C ASP A 899 19.75 2.59 -6.44
N SER A 900 18.50 3.07 -6.31
CA SER A 900 18.17 4.27 -5.55
C SER A 900 18.47 4.13 -4.06
N GLU A 901 19.20 5.10 -3.53
CA GLU A 901 19.35 5.30 -2.08
C GLU A 901 18.29 6.26 -1.53
N THR A 902 17.32 6.66 -2.35
CA THR A 902 16.43 7.82 -2.18
C THR A 902 17.20 9.14 -1.98
N PRO A 903 16.54 10.31 -2.06
CA PRO A 903 17.23 11.59 -1.92
C PRO A 903 18.12 11.75 -0.68
N PRO A 904 17.70 11.36 0.55
CA PRO A 904 18.58 11.49 1.70
C PRO A 904 19.83 10.61 1.58
N GLY A 905 19.74 9.40 1.01
CA GLY A 905 20.88 8.53 0.78
C GLY A 905 21.84 9.04 -0.29
N HIS A 906 21.33 9.61 -1.38
CA HIS A 906 22.16 10.20 -2.44
C HIS A 906 23.07 11.31 -1.88
N TRP A 907 22.59 12.13 -0.94
CA TRP A 907 23.41 13.15 -0.29
C TRP A 907 24.46 12.60 0.68
N PHE A 908 24.24 11.41 1.24
CA PHE A 908 25.30 10.67 1.93
C PHE A 908 26.34 10.12 0.95
N THR A 909 25.93 9.64 -0.23
CA THR A 909 26.85 9.25 -1.30
C THR A 909 27.71 10.44 -1.77
N LEU A 910 27.13 11.64 -1.90
CA LEU A 910 27.88 12.87 -2.19
C LEU A 910 28.80 13.30 -1.03
N LEU A 911 28.36 13.18 0.23
CA LEU A 911 29.23 13.40 1.39
C LEU A 911 30.43 12.44 1.38
N ASN A 912 30.21 11.17 1.05
CA ASN A 912 31.25 10.18 0.90
C ASN A 912 32.22 10.54 -0.22
N TYR A 913 31.70 10.93 -1.40
CA TYR A 913 32.51 11.44 -2.50
C TYR A 913 33.41 12.61 -2.06
N VAL A 914 32.87 13.58 -1.31
CA VAL A 914 33.62 14.71 -0.76
C VAL A 914 34.70 14.26 0.22
N ASN A 915 34.35 13.34 1.13
CA ASN A 915 35.25 12.80 2.16
C ASN A 915 36.45 12.01 1.58
N ASP A 916 36.25 11.44 0.40
CA ASP A 916 37.23 10.61 -0.31
C ASP A 916 38.13 11.44 -1.26
N GLN A 917 37.81 12.73 -1.50
CA GLN A 917 38.66 13.60 -2.31
C GLN A 917 40.01 13.89 -1.63
N PRO A 918 41.14 13.77 -2.35
CA PRO A 918 42.47 14.04 -1.79
C PRO A 918 42.70 15.52 -1.46
N GLU A 919 41.96 16.43 -2.08
CA GLU A 919 42.01 17.88 -1.82
C GLU A 919 41.33 18.26 -0.50
N LEU A 920 40.42 17.44 0.04
CA LEU A 920 39.70 17.76 1.26
C LEU A 920 40.66 17.87 2.44
N GLN A 921 40.61 19.03 3.11
CA GLN A 921 41.21 19.20 4.42
C GLN A 921 40.14 18.90 5.47
N ARG A 922 40.28 17.82 6.24
CA ARG A 922 39.32 17.41 7.30
C ARG A 922 39.38 18.35 8.52
N LYS A 923 39.13 19.62 8.28
CA LYS A 923 39.15 20.71 9.25
C LYS A 923 37.72 21.14 9.47
N TRP A 924 37.26 21.05 10.71
CA TRP A 924 35.91 21.47 11.05
C TRP A 924 35.70 22.96 10.71
N ARG A 925 34.68 23.29 9.91
CA ARG A 925 34.47 24.63 9.34
C ARG A 925 35.65 25.17 8.52
N GLY A 926 36.54 24.30 8.04
CA GLY A 926 37.79 24.71 7.38
C GLY A 926 38.85 25.29 8.33
N LEU A 927 38.58 25.30 9.64
CA LEU A 927 39.41 25.93 10.67
C LEU A 927 40.18 24.89 11.50
N GLY A 928 41.22 25.35 12.19
CA GLY A 928 41.98 24.54 13.15
C GLY A 928 42.87 23.45 12.54
N GLU A 929 43.21 22.47 13.38
CA GLU A 929 44.00 21.29 13.01
C GLU A 929 43.10 20.22 12.38
N PRO A 930 43.58 19.48 11.36
CA PRO A 930 42.81 18.40 10.76
C PRO A 930 42.43 17.31 11.76
N LEU A 931 41.17 16.90 11.73
CA LEU A 931 40.65 15.76 12.45
C LEU A 931 41.15 14.46 11.81
N ASN A 932 41.26 13.40 12.61
CA ASN A 932 41.48 12.08 12.05
C ASN A 932 40.21 11.57 11.33
N ALA A 933 40.37 10.57 10.46
CA ALA A 933 39.28 10.08 9.62
C ALA A 933 38.04 9.66 10.41
N LEU A 934 38.20 8.92 11.51
CA LEU A 934 37.06 8.44 12.30
C LEU A 934 36.31 9.60 12.96
N ASP A 935 37.03 10.54 13.57
CA ASP A 935 36.39 11.66 14.24
C ASP A 935 35.67 12.57 13.22
N TRP A 936 36.25 12.78 12.05
CA TRP A 936 35.61 13.52 10.96
C TRP A 936 34.32 12.82 10.48
N ASP A 937 34.42 11.55 10.10
CA ASP A 937 33.30 10.81 9.51
C ASP A 937 32.11 10.73 10.47
N VAL A 938 32.36 10.43 11.75
CA VAL A 938 31.30 10.33 12.77
C VAL A 938 30.55 11.65 12.95
N ILE A 939 31.27 12.78 13.06
CA ILE A 939 30.63 14.09 13.25
C ILE A 939 29.92 14.52 11.96
N ALA A 940 30.54 14.30 10.79
CA ALA A 940 29.94 14.62 9.50
C ALA A 940 28.62 13.87 9.27
N TYR A 941 28.58 12.56 9.53
CA TYR A 941 27.34 11.77 9.42
C TYR A 941 26.31 12.16 10.47
N PHE A 942 26.72 12.51 11.69
CA PHE A 942 25.80 13.00 12.71
C PHE A 942 25.10 14.30 12.27
N SER A 943 25.86 15.27 11.75
CA SER A 943 25.31 16.52 11.21
C SER A 943 24.41 16.29 9.99
N MET A 944 24.86 15.49 9.02
CA MET A 944 24.10 15.21 7.80
C MET A 944 22.83 14.41 8.09
N GLY A 945 22.92 13.37 8.92
CA GLY A 945 21.79 12.54 9.31
C GLY A 945 20.71 13.34 10.04
N GLY A 946 21.11 14.22 10.96
CA GLY A 946 20.17 15.10 11.65
C GLY A 946 19.43 16.05 10.69
N ALA A 947 20.16 16.63 9.73
CA ALA A 947 19.57 17.49 8.70
C ALA A 947 18.61 16.73 7.78
N MET A 948 18.95 15.51 7.37
CA MET A 948 18.05 14.67 6.55
C MET A 948 16.80 14.27 7.34
N HIS A 949 16.93 13.92 8.61
CA HIS A 949 15.79 13.58 9.46
C HIS A 949 14.81 14.75 9.61
N ASP A 950 15.32 15.94 9.93
CA ASP A 950 14.47 17.13 10.09
C ASP A 950 13.86 17.59 8.76
N ALA A 951 14.61 17.48 7.65
CA ALA A 951 14.09 17.73 6.31
C ALA A 951 12.93 16.79 5.94
N ALA A 952 13.01 15.51 6.31
CA ALA A 952 11.92 14.56 6.09
C ALA A 952 10.66 14.94 6.88
N ILE A 953 10.81 15.25 8.18
CA ILE A 953 9.70 15.65 9.06
C ILE A 953 9.02 16.92 8.54
N ALA A 954 9.81 17.96 8.25
CA ALA A 954 9.26 19.24 7.79
C ALA A 954 8.53 19.10 6.45
N ALA A 955 9.15 18.44 5.46
CA ALA A 955 8.54 18.26 4.15
C ALA A 955 7.28 17.37 4.21
N TRP A 956 7.31 16.23 4.91
CA TRP A 956 6.15 15.33 4.95
C TRP A 956 5.02 15.83 5.83
N SER A 957 5.31 16.58 6.89
CA SER A 957 4.26 17.25 7.67
C SER A 957 3.47 18.25 6.80
N CYS A 958 4.16 18.99 5.93
CA CYS A 958 3.51 19.86 4.93
C CYS A 958 2.72 19.04 3.90
N LYS A 959 3.29 17.94 3.39
CA LYS A 959 2.64 17.09 2.39
C LYS A 959 1.35 16.46 2.90
N GLY A 960 1.35 15.89 4.10
CA GLY A 960 0.14 15.28 4.68
C GLY A 960 -0.95 16.30 5.01
N TRP A 961 -0.57 17.47 5.52
CA TRP A 961 -1.53 18.52 5.81
C TRP A 961 -2.08 19.17 4.55
N HIS A 962 -1.23 19.78 3.72
CA HIS A 962 -1.70 20.51 2.53
C HIS A 962 -2.27 19.56 1.48
N ASP A 963 -1.80 18.30 1.46
CA ASP A 963 -2.33 17.21 0.65
C ASP A 963 -2.47 17.64 -0.82
N TYR A 964 -1.46 18.31 -1.34
CA TYR A 964 -1.55 19.04 -2.61
C TYR A 964 -1.37 18.12 -3.84
N VAL A 965 -2.15 18.42 -4.87
CA VAL A 965 -2.26 17.66 -6.13
C VAL A 965 -0.94 17.60 -6.92
N ARG A 966 -0.76 16.53 -7.71
CA ARG A 966 0.38 16.36 -8.62
C ARG A 966 0.08 16.87 -10.05
N PRO A 967 1.10 17.24 -10.85
CA PRO A 967 0.90 17.74 -12.21
C PRO A 967 0.08 16.82 -13.13
N VAL A 968 0.32 15.51 -13.11
CA VAL A 968 -0.42 14.56 -13.97
C VAL A 968 -1.93 14.62 -13.72
N SER A 969 -2.33 14.58 -12.46
CA SER A 969 -3.73 14.65 -12.05
C SER A 969 -4.35 16.01 -12.40
N ALA A 970 -3.63 17.10 -12.13
CA ALA A 970 -4.08 18.47 -12.41
C ALA A 970 -4.23 18.75 -13.91
N LEU A 971 -3.24 18.35 -14.73
CA LEU A 971 -3.23 18.58 -16.18
C LEU A 971 -4.33 17.78 -16.88
N ARG A 972 -4.50 16.48 -16.56
CA ARG A 972 -5.56 15.66 -17.14
C ARG A 972 -6.95 16.17 -16.73
N TRP A 973 -7.14 16.60 -15.48
CA TRP A 973 -8.39 17.19 -15.00
C TRP A 973 -8.74 18.53 -15.67
N MET A 974 -7.74 19.39 -15.93
CA MET A 974 -7.94 20.63 -16.69
C MET A 974 -8.23 20.33 -18.16
N ALA A 975 -7.59 19.31 -18.75
CA ALA A 975 -7.81 18.90 -20.13
C ALA A 975 -9.24 18.38 -20.37
N ASP A 976 -9.80 17.61 -19.45
CA ASP A 976 -11.20 17.12 -19.49
C ASP A 976 -12.24 18.24 -19.56
N ARG A 977 -11.90 19.42 -19.03
CA ARG A 977 -12.78 20.60 -19.04
C ARG A 977 -12.70 21.41 -20.33
N GLY A 978 -11.69 21.18 -21.16
CA GLY A 978 -11.44 21.97 -22.37
C GLY A 978 -10.53 23.17 -22.11
N GLN A 979 -10.66 24.22 -22.94
CA GLN A 979 -9.77 25.39 -22.88
C GLN A 979 -10.33 26.55 -22.06
N CYS A 980 -9.47 27.37 -21.46
CA CYS A 980 -9.89 28.54 -20.68
C CYS A 980 -9.42 29.90 -21.21
N THR A 981 -8.86 29.98 -22.41
CA THR A 981 -8.24 31.20 -22.95
C THR A 981 -9.20 32.08 -23.75
N ASP A 982 -10.11 31.49 -24.54
CA ASP A 982 -11.00 32.25 -25.42
C ASP A 982 -12.45 31.74 -25.33
N PRO A 983 -13.39 32.49 -24.72
CA PRO A 983 -14.78 32.07 -24.60
C PRO A 983 -15.53 31.91 -25.93
N GLU A 984 -14.97 32.40 -27.04
CA GLU A 984 -15.55 32.25 -28.38
C GLU A 984 -15.09 30.96 -29.10
N LEU A 985 -14.09 30.25 -28.57
CA LEU A 985 -13.65 28.96 -29.11
C LEU A 985 -14.46 27.79 -28.51
N PRO A 986 -14.61 26.66 -29.23
CA PRO A 986 -15.29 25.47 -28.71
C PRO A 986 -14.66 24.94 -27.42
N ASN A 987 -15.42 24.17 -26.64
CA ASN A 987 -14.98 23.54 -25.39
C ASN A 987 -14.38 24.57 -24.39
N TYR A 988 -14.94 25.78 -24.32
CA TYR A 988 -14.54 26.75 -23.30
C TYR A 988 -15.03 26.32 -21.91
N HIS A 989 -14.14 26.30 -20.94
CA HIS A 989 -14.45 26.19 -19.54
C HIS A 989 -13.47 27.03 -18.72
N GLY A 990 -13.98 27.84 -17.79
CA GLY A 990 -13.16 28.76 -17.00
C GLY A 990 -12.04 28.07 -16.22
N ALA A 991 -12.28 26.86 -15.66
CA ALA A 991 -11.25 26.04 -14.99
C ALA A 991 -10.50 25.05 -15.92
N GLY A 992 -10.64 25.20 -17.25
CA GLY A 992 -9.94 24.38 -18.24
C GLY A 992 -8.46 24.72 -18.41
N LEU A 993 -7.81 24.03 -19.34
CA LEU A 993 -6.40 24.18 -19.68
C LEU A 993 -6.15 25.44 -20.54
N PRO A 994 -5.17 26.30 -20.23
CA PRO A 994 -4.90 27.49 -21.03
C PRO A 994 -4.24 27.14 -22.38
N ILE A 995 -4.68 27.79 -23.45
CA ILE A 995 -4.02 27.76 -24.76
C ILE A 995 -2.72 28.58 -24.69
N ILE A 996 -1.61 27.94 -25.07
CA ILE A 996 -0.27 28.52 -25.20
C ILE A 996 0.21 28.19 -26.62
N PRO A 997 0.15 29.13 -27.58
CA PRO A 997 0.48 28.84 -28.98
C PRO A 997 1.84 28.14 -29.14
N GLY A 998 1.87 27.06 -29.91
CA GLY A 998 3.06 26.22 -30.12
C GLY A 998 3.32 25.15 -29.05
N HIS A 999 2.64 25.20 -27.91
CA HIS A 999 2.81 24.23 -26.82
C HIS A 999 1.52 23.58 -26.32
N ILE A 1000 0.44 24.34 -26.16
CA ILE A 1000 -0.88 23.85 -25.74
C ILE A 1000 -1.93 24.47 -26.66
N GLU A 1001 -2.65 23.64 -27.40
CA GLU A 1001 -3.60 24.09 -28.41
C GLU A 1001 -4.84 23.18 -28.42
N GLN A 1002 -5.85 23.55 -29.19
CA GLN A 1002 -6.96 22.65 -29.51
C GLN A 1002 -6.62 21.82 -30.74
N ILE A 1003 -7.13 20.60 -30.78
CA ILE A 1003 -7.06 19.74 -31.96
C ILE A 1003 -7.93 20.36 -33.07
N SER A 1004 -7.33 20.55 -34.25
CA SER A 1004 -7.95 21.14 -35.43
C SER A 1004 -8.15 20.11 -36.56
N PRO A 1005 -8.96 20.42 -37.58
CA PRO A 1005 -9.15 19.53 -38.73
C PRO A 1005 -7.86 19.26 -39.53
N GLU A 1006 -6.85 20.11 -39.37
CA GLU A 1006 -5.55 19.99 -40.03
C GLU A 1006 -4.57 19.07 -39.29
N ASP A 1007 -4.81 18.75 -38.01
CA ASP A 1007 -3.95 17.88 -37.21
C ASP A 1007 -3.98 16.43 -37.69
N PRO A 1008 -2.93 15.62 -37.49
CA PRO A 1008 -2.89 14.21 -37.90
C PRO A 1008 -4.07 13.35 -37.42
N ILE A 1009 -4.36 12.26 -38.14
CA ILE A 1009 -5.50 11.38 -37.82
C ILE A 1009 -5.34 10.71 -36.45
N GLU A 1010 -4.10 10.52 -36.03
CA GLU A 1010 -3.69 9.97 -34.75
C GLU A 1010 -4.12 10.87 -33.58
N LEU A 1011 -4.21 12.18 -33.78
CA LEU A 1011 -4.67 13.13 -32.76
C LEU A 1011 -6.18 13.35 -32.80
N ARG A 1012 -6.74 13.62 -33.98
CA ARG A 1012 -8.17 13.95 -34.12
C ARG A 1012 -9.10 12.73 -34.12
N GLY A 1013 -8.53 11.52 -34.27
CA GLY A 1013 -9.26 10.28 -34.46
C GLY A 1013 -9.77 10.08 -35.91
N PRO A 1014 -10.02 8.82 -36.31
CA PRO A 1014 -10.47 8.49 -37.67
C PRO A 1014 -11.78 9.17 -38.09
N ASN A 1015 -12.63 9.55 -37.14
CA ASN A 1015 -13.94 10.16 -37.33
C ASN A 1015 -14.01 11.62 -36.84
N ASN A 1016 -12.87 12.24 -36.49
CA ASN A 1016 -12.79 13.55 -35.82
C ASN A 1016 -13.48 13.57 -34.44
N GLU A 1017 -13.52 12.43 -33.76
CA GLU A 1017 -14.11 12.27 -32.43
C GLU A 1017 -13.41 13.10 -31.35
N HIS A 1018 -12.14 13.47 -31.55
CA HIS A 1018 -11.35 14.30 -30.63
C HIS A 1018 -11.22 15.76 -31.08
N LEU A 1019 -12.01 16.20 -32.06
CA LEU A 1019 -11.93 17.58 -32.55
C LEU A 1019 -12.24 18.57 -31.42
N TYR A 1020 -11.42 19.61 -31.30
CA TYR A 1020 -11.47 20.64 -30.25
C TYR A 1020 -11.12 20.17 -28.82
N GLU A 1021 -10.70 18.92 -28.64
CA GLU A 1021 -10.01 18.51 -27.40
C GLU A 1021 -8.66 19.22 -27.28
N MET A 1022 -8.08 19.19 -26.09
CA MET A 1022 -6.78 19.80 -25.81
C MET A 1022 -5.63 18.89 -26.27
N LYS A 1023 -4.64 19.45 -26.96
CA LYS A 1023 -3.37 18.82 -27.29
C LYS A 1023 -2.20 19.58 -26.67
N ILE A 1024 -1.14 18.85 -26.35
CA ILE A 1024 0.07 19.39 -25.72
C ILE A 1024 1.33 18.86 -26.42
N ARG A 1025 2.31 19.73 -26.65
CA ARG A 1025 3.59 19.40 -27.27
C ARG A 1025 4.63 19.12 -26.20
N CYS A 1026 4.89 17.85 -25.93
CA CYS A 1026 5.77 17.39 -24.84
C CYS A 1026 6.34 15.99 -25.16
N TRP A 1027 7.11 15.41 -24.24
CA TRP A 1027 7.52 14.01 -24.33
C TRP A 1027 6.29 13.12 -24.52
N LYS A 1028 6.31 12.23 -25.52
CA LYS A 1028 5.09 11.54 -25.96
C LYS A 1028 4.62 10.43 -25.01
N GLY A 1029 5.43 10.02 -24.04
CA GLY A 1029 5.05 8.98 -23.09
C GLY A 1029 5.61 7.59 -23.38
N PRO A 1030 5.42 6.66 -22.44
CA PRO A 1030 5.96 5.29 -22.49
C PRO A 1030 5.42 4.45 -23.65
N ASP A 1031 4.22 4.74 -24.17
CA ASP A 1031 3.61 4.00 -25.29
C ASP A 1031 4.44 4.01 -26.58
N TYR A 1032 5.38 4.95 -26.69
CA TYR A 1032 6.29 5.07 -27.82
C TYR A 1032 7.63 4.34 -27.59
N ILE A 1033 7.80 3.67 -26.45
CA ILE A 1033 9.00 2.97 -26.01
C ILE A 1033 8.64 1.51 -25.70
N GLY A 1034 8.84 0.61 -26.66
CA GLY A 1034 8.67 -0.82 -26.43
C GLY A 1034 9.91 -1.50 -25.83
N VAL A 1035 11.12 -0.99 -26.13
CA VAL A 1035 12.39 -1.48 -25.55
C VAL A 1035 13.24 -0.27 -25.14
N PRO A 1036 13.25 0.11 -23.85
CA PRO A 1036 13.94 1.30 -23.36
C PRO A 1036 15.42 1.38 -23.79
N ALA A 1037 16.14 0.26 -23.75
CA ALA A 1037 17.57 0.21 -24.14
C ALA A 1037 17.85 0.48 -25.64
N LEU A 1038 16.83 0.58 -26.49
CA LEU A 1038 16.98 0.73 -27.96
C LEU A 1038 16.11 1.85 -28.55
N GLN A 1039 15.23 2.45 -27.74
CA GLN A 1039 14.16 3.32 -28.22
C GLN A 1039 13.97 4.52 -27.30
N TRP A 1040 13.46 5.59 -27.89
CA TRP A 1040 13.16 6.87 -27.25
C TRP A 1040 11.84 7.38 -27.80
N ALA A 1041 11.05 8.02 -26.95
CA ALA A 1041 9.76 8.53 -27.38
C ALA A 1041 9.96 9.77 -28.26
N GLY A 1042 10.80 10.72 -27.82
CA GLY A 1042 10.90 12.06 -28.40
C GLY A 1042 9.71 12.96 -28.04
N VAL A 1043 9.70 14.18 -28.59
CA VAL A 1043 8.65 15.20 -28.31
C VAL A 1043 7.78 15.43 -29.53
N ASP A 1044 6.46 15.37 -29.35
CA ASP A 1044 5.50 15.84 -30.35
C ASP A 1044 4.16 16.22 -29.70
N TRP A 1045 3.17 16.56 -30.51
CA TRP A 1045 1.80 16.76 -30.07
C TRP A 1045 1.17 15.43 -29.63
N ILE A 1046 0.64 15.40 -28.40
CA ILE A 1046 -0.22 14.33 -27.86
C ILE A 1046 -1.55 14.92 -27.36
N ARG A 1047 -2.57 14.08 -27.16
CA ARG A 1047 -3.80 14.50 -26.48
C ARG A 1047 -3.49 14.81 -25.01
N ALA A 1048 -3.90 15.97 -24.50
CA ALA A 1048 -3.53 16.40 -23.14
C ALA A 1048 -4.14 15.52 -22.04
N ARG A 1049 -5.26 14.84 -22.36
CA ARG A 1049 -5.90 13.84 -21.48
C ARG A 1049 -5.04 12.57 -21.29
N GLU A 1050 -4.04 12.37 -22.13
CA GLU A 1050 -3.13 11.20 -22.13
C GLU A 1050 -1.73 11.60 -21.67
N TRP A 1051 -1.57 12.78 -21.07
CA TRP A 1051 -0.25 13.28 -20.70
C TRP A 1051 0.42 12.41 -19.63
N TRP A 1052 1.72 12.14 -19.83
CA TRP A 1052 2.59 11.45 -18.88
C TRP A 1052 3.77 12.36 -18.48
N PRO A 1053 4.15 12.39 -17.19
CA PRO A 1053 5.45 12.94 -16.79
C PRO A 1053 6.59 12.08 -17.34
N TYR A 1054 7.80 12.64 -17.48
CA TYR A 1054 8.98 11.89 -17.91
C TYR A 1054 9.46 10.96 -16.78
N GLN A 1055 8.83 9.80 -16.69
CA GLN A 1055 9.00 8.78 -15.66
C GLN A 1055 8.71 7.40 -16.26
N ARG A 1056 9.00 6.33 -15.50
CA ARG A 1056 8.65 4.95 -15.88
C ARG A 1056 7.14 4.74 -15.82
N PRO A 1057 6.56 3.89 -16.67
CA PRO A 1057 5.14 3.55 -16.59
C PRO A 1057 4.77 2.89 -15.25
N THR A 1058 5.72 2.18 -14.64
CA THR A 1058 5.57 1.48 -13.36
C THR A 1058 5.80 2.36 -12.12
N PHE A 1059 6.26 3.61 -12.32
CA PHE A 1059 6.50 4.58 -11.25
C PHE A 1059 6.32 6.02 -11.77
N VAL A 1060 5.07 6.44 -11.97
CA VAL A 1060 4.75 7.71 -12.66
C VAL A 1060 4.95 8.95 -11.79
N THR A 1061 4.64 8.86 -10.51
CA THR A 1061 4.94 9.87 -9.50
C THR A 1061 5.03 9.15 -8.16
N PRO A 1062 5.90 9.59 -7.23
CA PRO A 1062 5.94 9.00 -5.91
C PRO A 1062 4.57 9.06 -5.20
N PRO A 1063 4.21 8.05 -4.39
CA PRO A 1063 2.88 7.90 -3.82
C PRO A 1063 2.68 8.81 -2.59
N PHE A 1064 2.74 10.12 -2.82
CA PHE A 1064 2.51 11.17 -1.83
C PHE A 1064 2.30 12.53 -2.50
N ALA A 1065 1.66 13.45 -1.76
CA ALA A 1065 1.38 14.81 -2.20
C ALA A 1065 2.61 15.62 -2.64
N GLY A 1066 2.38 16.62 -3.50
CA GLY A 1066 3.44 17.46 -4.09
C GLY A 1066 4.09 18.44 -3.11
N TYR A 1067 3.29 19.20 -2.36
CA TYR A 1067 3.75 20.40 -1.67
C TYR A 1067 4.20 20.15 -0.21
N VAL A 1068 5.42 20.47 0.20
CA VAL A 1068 6.57 20.97 -0.60
C VAL A 1068 7.40 19.81 -1.17
N SER A 1069 8.26 20.09 -2.16
CA SER A 1069 9.15 19.09 -2.75
C SER A 1069 10.18 18.57 -1.74
N GLY A 1070 10.11 17.27 -1.42
CA GLY A 1070 11.08 16.64 -0.52
C GLY A 1070 12.51 16.68 -1.05
N HIS A 1071 12.71 16.43 -2.35
CA HIS A 1071 14.05 16.51 -2.97
C HIS A 1071 14.67 17.90 -2.81
N SER A 1072 13.86 18.94 -3.00
CA SER A 1072 14.26 20.34 -2.86
C SER A 1072 14.69 20.67 -1.42
N THR A 1073 13.93 20.18 -0.44
CA THR A 1073 14.23 20.34 1.00
C THR A 1073 15.49 19.58 1.43
N PHE A 1074 15.59 18.28 1.11
CA PHE A 1074 16.78 17.47 1.43
C PHE A 1074 18.03 18.08 0.79
N SER A 1075 17.95 18.43 -0.50
CA SER A 1075 19.12 18.88 -1.24
C SER A 1075 19.67 20.21 -0.75
N ARG A 1076 18.79 21.17 -0.42
CA ARG A 1076 19.28 22.43 0.16
C ARG A 1076 19.85 22.21 1.55
N ALA A 1077 19.20 21.42 2.41
CA ALA A 1077 19.71 21.14 3.76
C ALA A 1077 21.11 20.50 3.72
N ALA A 1078 21.31 19.51 2.85
CA ALA A 1078 22.60 18.84 2.69
C ALA A 1078 23.69 19.79 2.15
N ALA A 1079 23.36 20.67 1.21
CA ALA A 1079 24.30 21.66 0.69
C ALA A 1079 24.77 22.66 1.76
N GLU A 1080 23.89 23.08 2.66
CA GLU A 1080 24.27 23.93 3.79
C GLU A 1080 25.16 23.20 4.80
N VAL A 1081 24.81 21.94 5.14
CA VAL A 1081 25.65 21.11 6.01
C VAL A 1081 27.04 20.91 5.43
N LEU A 1082 27.15 20.55 4.14
CA LEU A 1082 28.45 20.35 3.48
C LEU A 1082 29.28 21.63 3.46
N THR A 1083 28.66 22.77 3.14
CA THR A 1083 29.32 24.08 3.14
C THR A 1083 29.86 24.43 4.54
N ALA A 1084 29.04 24.26 5.57
CA ALA A 1084 29.42 24.55 6.95
C ALA A 1084 30.48 23.57 7.47
N LEU A 1085 30.35 22.28 7.14
CA LEU A 1085 31.27 21.21 7.52
C LEU A 1085 32.68 21.46 6.97
N THR A 1086 32.80 21.69 5.67
CA THR A 1086 34.10 21.90 5.00
C THR A 1086 34.66 23.31 5.22
N GLY A 1087 33.80 24.28 5.57
CA GLY A 1087 34.15 25.70 5.59
C GLY A 1087 34.31 26.34 4.22
N ASP A 1088 33.89 25.65 3.17
CA ASP A 1088 34.00 26.08 1.79
C ASP A 1088 32.73 25.71 1.02
N ALA A 1089 32.14 26.67 0.31
CA ALA A 1089 30.94 26.42 -0.50
C ALA A 1089 31.22 25.57 -1.73
N TYR A 1090 32.49 25.43 -2.13
CA TYR A 1090 32.91 24.67 -3.30
C TYR A 1090 33.22 23.22 -2.96
N PHE A 1091 33.00 22.33 -3.95
CA PHE A 1091 33.51 20.96 -3.88
C PHE A 1091 35.05 20.97 -3.73
N PRO A 1092 35.67 19.95 -3.10
CA PRO A 1092 37.12 19.87 -2.99
C PRO A 1092 37.80 20.03 -4.36
N GLY A 1093 38.85 20.86 -4.44
CA GLY A 1093 39.48 21.20 -5.72
C GLY A 1093 38.70 22.22 -6.58
N GLY A 1094 37.54 22.68 -6.11
CA GLY A 1094 36.68 23.65 -6.77
C GLY A 1094 35.76 23.06 -7.84
N LEU A 1095 35.59 21.73 -7.94
CA LEU A 1095 34.74 21.10 -8.95
C LEU A 1095 34.35 19.67 -8.53
N GLY A 1096 33.05 19.38 -8.49
CA GLY A 1096 32.52 18.02 -8.58
C GLY A 1096 32.25 17.67 -10.04
N ALA A 1097 32.63 16.48 -10.49
CA ALA A 1097 32.44 16.01 -11.86
C ALA A 1097 31.98 14.55 -11.86
N PHE A 1098 30.84 14.29 -12.51
CA PHE A 1098 30.17 12.99 -12.52
C PHE A 1098 29.99 12.56 -13.99
N PRO A 1099 30.63 11.46 -14.43
CA PRO A 1099 30.62 11.06 -15.82
C PRO A 1099 29.26 10.56 -16.28
N VAL A 1100 28.92 10.88 -17.52
CA VAL A 1100 27.70 10.45 -18.21
C VAL A 1100 28.13 9.83 -19.53
N GLU A 1101 27.89 8.54 -19.70
CA GLU A 1101 28.26 7.78 -20.89
C GLU A 1101 27.10 7.71 -21.89
N ALA A 1102 27.39 7.93 -23.17
CA ALA A 1102 26.38 7.89 -24.23
C ALA A 1102 25.75 6.50 -24.34
N HIS A 1103 24.42 6.44 -24.44
CA HIS A 1103 23.61 5.22 -24.59
C HIS A 1103 23.70 4.21 -23.42
N GLU A 1104 24.35 4.58 -22.32
CA GLU A 1104 24.56 3.69 -21.17
C GLU A 1104 24.03 4.29 -19.85
N PHE A 1105 23.53 5.52 -19.86
CA PHE A 1105 23.13 6.23 -18.64
C PHE A 1105 21.62 6.25 -18.39
N LEU A 1106 20.80 6.56 -19.40
CA LEU A 1106 19.35 6.65 -19.23
C LEU A 1106 18.71 5.26 -19.15
N VAL A 1107 17.72 5.11 -18.27
CA VAL A 1107 17.00 3.85 -18.05
C VAL A 1107 15.56 3.95 -18.57
N PHE A 1108 14.98 5.15 -18.65
CA PHE A 1108 13.60 5.31 -19.11
C PHE A 1108 13.48 5.14 -20.64
N GLU A 1109 14.52 5.54 -21.38
CA GLU A 1109 14.68 5.41 -22.82
C GLU A 1109 16.17 5.46 -23.21
N ASP A 1110 16.50 5.17 -24.47
CA ASP A 1110 17.87 5.20 -24.99
C ASP A 1110 18.46 6.63 -24.94
N GLY A 1111 19.67 6.71 -24.40
CA GLY A 1111 20.46 7.93 -24.38
C GLY A 1111 21.36 8.06 -23.14
N PRO A 1112 22.03 9.22 -22.99
CA PRO A 1112 22.05 10.36 -23.91
C PRO A 1112 22.82 10.04 -25.21
N SER A 1113 22.77 10.94 -26.20
CA SER A 1113 23.43 10.74 -27.50
C SER A 1113 24.94 11.06 -27.53
N MET A 1114 25.48 11.61 -26.45
CA MET A 1114 26.88 12.01 -26.33
C MET A 1114 27.41 11.85 -24.90
N ASP A 1115 28.72 11.61 -24.79
CA ASP A 1115 29.42 11.60 -23.50
C ASP A 1115 29.57 13.03 -22.97
N PHE A 1116 29.36 13.21 -21.67
CA PHE A 1116 29.62 14.48 -20.98
C PHE A 1116 29.77 14.26 -19.46
N GLU A 1117 29.94 15.34 -18.70
CA GLU A 1117 30.02 15.27 -17.23
C GLU A 1117 29.04 16.27 -16.61
N LEU A 1118 28.24 15.81 -15.65
CA LEU A 1118 27.56 16.72 -14.74
C LEU A 1118 28.62 17.38 -13.85
N GLN A 1119 28.69 18.70 -13.90
CA GLN A 1119 29.73 19.48 -13.23
C GLN A 1119 29.10 20.55 -12.32
N TRP A 1120 29.53 20.56 -11.06
CA TRP A 1120 29.08 21.54 -10.07
C TRP A 1120 30.28 22.19 -9.38
N ALA A 1121 30.30 23.52 -9.33
CA ALA A 1121 31.33 24.24 -8.59
C ALA A 1121 31.03 24.20 -7.09
N THR A 1122 29.77 24.47 -6.72
CA THR A 1122 29.30 24.54 -5.34
C THR A 1122 28.29 23.46 -5.00
N TYR A 1123 28.15 23.14 -3.70
CA TYR A 1123 27.10 22.23 -3.24
C TYR A 1123 25.69 22.79 -3.53
N ARG A 1124 25.55 24.13 -3.50
CA ARG A 1124 24.30 24.80 -3.88
C ARG A 1124 23.98 24.60 -5.37
N ASP A 1125 24.97 24.60 -6.27
CA ASP A 1125 24.71 24.31 -7.70
C ASP A 1125 24.10 22.91 -7.89
N ALA A 1126 24.64 21.90 -7.19
CA ALA A 1126 24.11 20.54 -7.23
C ALA A 1126 22.68 20.49 -6.67
N ALA A 1127 22.43 21.14 -5.53
CA ALA A 1127 21.09 21.20 -4.93
C ALA A 1127 20.06 21.94 -5.81
N ASP A 1128 20.50 23.00 -6.50
CA ASP A 1128 19.66 23.78 -7.40
C ASP A 1128 19.25 22.93 -8.61
N GLN A 1129 20.20 22.21 -9.21
CA GLN A 1129 19.89 21.32 -10.33
C GLN A 1129 19.07 20.09 -9.92
N SER A 1130 19.27 19.57 -8.70
CA SER A 1130 18.40 18.54 -8.11
C SER A 1130 16.94 18.97 -8.08
N ALA A 1131 16.69 20.20 -7.61
CA ALA A 1131 15.35 20.79 -7.63
C ALA A 1131 14.76 20.90 -9.04
N LEU A 1132 15.51 21.46 -9.99
CA LEU A 1132 15.04 21.64 -11.37
C LEU A 1132 14.74 20.32 -12.08
N SER A 1133 15.48 19.26 -11.75
CA SER A 1133 15.24 17.93 -12.29
C SER A 1133 13.80 17.44 -12.08
N ARG A 1134 13.13 17.88 -11.00
CA ARG A 1134 11.75 17.47 -10.67
C ARG A 1134 10.70 18.14 -11.57
N ILE A 1135 11.03 19.32 -12.11
CA ILE A 1135 10.19 20.03 -13.09
C ILE A 1135 10.34 19.38 -14.47
N TRP A 1136 11.57 19.10 -14.91
CA TRP A 1136 11.82 18.35 -16.15
C TRP A 1136 11.27 16.92 -16.10
N GLY A 1137 11.40 16.25 -14.95
CA GLY A 1137 10.81 14.93 -14.69
C GLY A 1137 9.29 14.94 -14.62
N GLY A 1138 8.63 16.11 -14.64
CA GLY A 1138 7.18 16.20 -14.76
C GLY A 1138 6.38 16.12 -13.45
N ILE A 1139 7.03 16.07 -12.28
CA ILE A 1139 6.39 15.62 -11.03
C ILE A 1139 6.19 16.71 -9.97
N HIS A 1140 6.83 17.87 -10.13
CA HIS A 1140 6.65 19.03 -9.23
C HIS A 1140 6.52 20.35 -10.03
N PRO A 1141 5.48 21.17 -9.75
CA PRO A 1141 5.43 22.56 -10.21
C PRO A 1141 6.36 23.46 -9.37
N PRO A 1142 6.69 24.69 -9.84
CA PRO A 1142 7.55 25.63 -9.11
C PRO A 1142 7.13 25.92 -7.67
N ILE A 1143 5.82 25.94 -7.38
CA ILE A 1143 5.29 26.21 -6.04
C ILE A 1143 5.72 25.16 -5.01
N ASP A 1144 6.06 23.95 -5.46
CA ASP A 1144 6.59 22.91 -4.58
C ASP A 1144 8.10 23.09 -4.31
N ASP A 1145 8.83 23.74 -5.23
CA ASP A 1145 10.29 23.78 -5.22
C ASP A 1145 10.87 24.87 -4.32
N PHE A 1146 10.63 26.15 -4.64
CA PHE A 1146 11.32 27.25 -3.96
C PHE A 1146 11.01 27.34 -2.46
N PRO A 1147 9.79 27.03 -1.95
CA PRO A 1147 9.55 26.96 -0.51
C PRO A 1147 10.27 25.78 0.13
N GLY A 1148 10.37 24.65 -0.57
CA GLY A 1148 11.13 23.48 -0.11
C GLY A 1148 12.62 23.79 0.05
N ARG A 1149 13.22 24.52 -0.91
CA ARG A 1149 14.62 24.99 -0.80
C ARG A 1149 14.80 25.97 0.36
N ALA A 1150 13.92 26.96 0.49
CA ALA A 1150 13.99 27.91 1.61
C ALA A 1150 13.91 27.21 2.98
N MET A 1151 13.02 26.22 3.10
CA MET A 1151 12.91 25.35 4.28
C MET A 1151 14.22 24.58 4.53
N GLY A 1152 14.79 23.95 3.51
CA GLY A 1152 16.05 23.21 3.65
C GLY A 1152 17.24 24.07 4.11
N GLU A 1153 17.31 25.35 3.72
CA GLU A 1153 18.39 26.26 4.13
C GLU A 1153 18.43 26.46 5.65
N VAL A 1154 17.26 26.59 6.28
CA VAL A 1154 17.12 26.72 7.74
C VAL A 1154 17.47 25.39 8.42
N LEU A 1155 16.83 24.30 7.99
CA LEU A 1155 16.98 22.98 8.61
C LEU A 1155 18.42 22.46 8.59
N GLY A 1156 19.12 22.65 7.47
CA GLY A 1156 20.52 22.23 7.33
C GLY A 1156 21.44 22.94 8.32
N MET A 1157 21.24 24.26 8.50
CA MET A 1157 22.07 25.04 9.42
C MET A 1157 21.73 24.75 10.89
N ASP A 1158 20.44 24.63 11.25
CA ASP A 1158 20.02 24.31 12.62
C ASP A 1158 20.54 22.94 13.07
N ALA A 1159 20.43 21.93 12.21
CA ALA A 1159 20.98 20.60 12.48
C ALA A 1159 22.52 20.62 12.60
N PHE A 1160 23.22 21.36 11.74
CA PHE A 1160 24.67 21.50 11.84
C PHE A 1160 25.10 22.16 13.16
N LEU A 1161 24.45 23.25 13.54
CA LEU A 1161 24.75 24.00 14.77
C LEU A 1161 24.45 23.18 16.02
N LEU A 1162 23.35 22.42 16.05
CA LEU A 1162 23.06 21.53 17.17
C LEU A 1162 24.07 20.39 17.25
N ALA A 1163 24.42 19.76 16.12
CA ALA A 1163 25.42 18.71 16.09
C ALA A 1163 26.79 19.21 16.58
N GLU A 1164 27.16 20.45 16.24
CA GLU A 1164 28.38 21.10 16.73
C GLU A 1164 28.37 21.26 18.26
N GLN A 1165 27.25 21.66 18.85
CA GLN A 1165 27.13 21.82 20.31
C GLN A 1165 27.41 20.51 21.05
N TYR A 1166 26.96 19.38 20.51
CA TYR A 1166 27.26 18.05 21.07
C TYR A 1166 28.73 17.67 20.86
N ALA A 1167 29.27 17.86 19.65
CA ALA A 1167 30.62 17.43 19.31
C ALA A 1167 31.72 18.29 19.96
N PHE A 1168 31.44 19.59 20.16
CA PHE A 1168 32.37 20.59 20.66
C PHE A 1168 31.75 21.43 21.80
N PRO A 1169 31.39 20.83 22.94
CA PRO A 1169 30.65 21.51 23.99
C PRO A 1169 31.41 22.67 24.64
N LEU A 1170 32.76 22.69 24.61
CA LEU A 1170 33.54 23.86 25.08
C LEU A 1170 33.59 25.02 24.08
N LEU A 1171 33.23 24.81 22.81
CA LEU A 1171 32.87 25.91 21.90
C LEU A 1171 31.47 26.45 22.22
N GLY A 1172 30.59 25.62 22.79
CA GLY A 1172 29.24 25.98 23.25
C GLY A 1172 29.14 26.42 24.73
N THR A 1173 30.17 26.27 25.55
CA THR A 1173 30.17 26.61 26.99
C THR A 1173 31.38 27.45 27.38
N ASP A 1174 31.22 28.77 27.28
CA ASP A 1174 31.76 29.69 28.28
C ASP A 1174 30.95 30.99 28.35
N CYS A 1175 29.67 30.89 28.72
CA CYS A 1175 28.92 32.01 29.32
C CYS A 1175 28.00 31.62 30.49
N PHE A 1176 27.92 30.35 30.90
CA PHE A 1176 27.14 29.96 32.07
C PHE A 1176 27.88 28.93 32.92
N GLU A 1177 28.53 29.38 34.00
CA GLU A 1177 28.18 28.87 35.34
C GLU A 1177 28.73 29.69 36.52
N ALA A 1178 27.86 29.83 37.52
CA ALA A 1178 28.14 30.00 38.95
C ALA A 1178 29.20 31.03 39.41
N GLY A 1179 28.86 32.33 39.45
CA GLY A 1179 29.70 33.26 40.25
C GLY A 1179 29.47 34.77 40.19
N GLY A 1180 28.66 35.31 39.29
CA GLY A 1180 28.32 36.75 39.31
C GLY A 1180 29.44 37.72 38.89
N TYR A 1181 30.19 37.41 37.83
CA TYR A 1181 31.00 38.38 37.07
C TYR A 1181 30.63 38.33 35.57
N PRO A 1182 30.65 39.47 34.85
CA PRO A 1182 30.14 39.54 33.47
C PRO A 1182 31.15 39.02 32.43
N CYS A 1183 30.63 38.50 31.32
CA CYS A 1183 31.32 37.95 30.16
C CYS A 1183 32.51 38.81 29.71
N LEU A 1184 33.65 38.18 29.40
CA LEU A 1184 34.84 38.93 28.99
C LEU A 1184 34.95 39.20 27.48
N CYS A 1185 34.10 38.60 26.63
CA CYS A 1185 34.13 38.91 25.19
C CYS A 1185 32.77 38.99 24.47
N PRO A 1186 32.02 40.10 24.62
CA PRO A 1186 30.83 40.37 23.80
C PRO A 1186 31.18 40.49 22.30
N GLY A 1187 30.38 39.84 21.44
CA GLY A 1187 30.48 39.88 19.97
C GLY A 1187 31.32 38.77 19.33
N ASP A 1188 31.76 37.76 20.10
CA ASP A 1188 32.43 36.55 19.61
C ASP A 1188 31.43 35.39 19.75
N PHE A 1189 30.59 35.20 18.72
CA PHE A 1189 29.44 34.28 18.75
C PHE A 1189 29.81 32.87 18.33
N ASN A 1190 30.92 32.69 17.63
CA ASN A 1190 31.48 31.39 17.30
C ASN A 1190 32.58 30.92 18.27
N SER A 1191 32.90 31.74 19.28
CA SER A 1191 33.92 31.48 20.32
C SER A 1191 35.31 31.20 19.76
N ASP A 1192 35.67 31.78 18.60
CA ASP A 1192 36.96 31.60 17.96
C ASP A 1192 38.06 32.55 18.51
N GLY A 1193 37.69 33.43 19.44
CA GLY A 1193 38.57 34.42 20.07
C GLY A 1193 38.75 35.70 19.24
N LEU A 1194 38.06 35.83 18.10
CA LEU A 1194 38.22 36.91 17.14
C LEU A 1194 36.86 37.43 16.68
N ARG A 1195 36.48 38.64 17.09
CA ARG A 1195 35.21 39.26 16.70
C ARG A 1195 35.25 39.73 15.25
N ASN A 1196 34.77 38.91 14.32
CA ASN A 1196 35.08 39.03 12.91
C ASN A 1196 33.84 38.75 12.00
N LEU A 1197 34.09 38.48 10.71
CA LEU A 1197 33.02 38.34 9.72
C LEU A 1197 32.06 37.18 10.01
N PRO A 1198 32.52 35.97 10.29
CA PRO A 1198 31.73 34.88 10.86
C PRO A 1198 30.74 35.29 11.97
N ASP A 1199 31.17 36.06 12.97
CA ASP A 1199 30.28 36.53 14.03
C ASP A 1199 29.26 37.56 13.53
N LEU A 1200 29.67 38.44 12.61
CA LEU A 1200 28.72 39.35 11.96
C LEU A 1200 27.64 38.59 11.23
N LEU A 1201 28.03 37.54 10.52
CA LEU A 1201 27.13 36.75 9.71
C LEU A 1201 26.12 36.03 10.61
N LEU A 1202 26.58 35.46 11.73
CA LEU A 1202 25.68 34.89 12.74
C LEU A 1202 24.68 35.93 13.27
N LEU A 1203 25.13 37.15 13.58
CA LEU A 1203 24.22 38.22 14.01
C LEU A 1203 23.29 38.71 12.88
N LEU A 1204 23.78 38.74 11.64
CA LEU A 1204 23.01 39.21 10.49
C LEU A 1204 21.97 38.20 10.02
N VAL A 1205 22.23 36.90 10.19
CA VAL A 1205 21.25 35.83 9.93
C VAL A 1205 20.00 36.03 10.78
N HIS A 1206 20.17 36.48 12.02
CA HIS A 1206 19.07 36.72 12.95
C HIS A 1206 18.61 38.19 13.01
N PHE A 1207 19.01 39.02 12.04
CA PHE A 1207 18.74 40.46 12.08
C PHE A 1207 17.28 40.78 11.76
N GLY A 1208 16.58 41.37 12.74
CA GLY A 1208 15.16 41.69 12.69
C GLY A 1208 14.29 40.78 13.55
N GLU A 1209 14.87 39.78 14.21
CA GLU A 1209 14.15 38.87 15.12
C GLU A 1209 13.94 39.47 16.52
N ALA A 1210 12.82 39.15 17.16
CA ALA A 1210 12.53 39.53 18.55
C ALA A 1210 12.87 38.37 19.50
N VAL A 1211 13.62 38.64 20.56
CA VAL A 1211 13.96 37.70 21.62
C VAL A 1211 12.83 37.71 22.66
N ASP A 1212 11.65 37.21 22.30
CA ASP A 1212 10.55 36.99 23.25
C ASP A 1212 10.41 35.50 23.61
N VAL A 1213 10.06 35.22 24.86
CA VAL A 1213 10.15 33.91 25.52
C VAL A 1213 9.01 32.96 25.11
N GLY A 1214 8.52 33.05 23.88
CA GLY A 1214 7.39 32.27 23.37
C GLY A 1214 7.16 32.44 21.88
N GLY A 1215 8.02 31.82 21.07
CA GLY A 1215 7.86 31.68 19.61
C GLY A 1215 9.01 32.29 18.81
N ASN A 1216 9.78 31.43 18.14
CA ASN A 1216 10.75 31.66 17.05
C ASN A 1216 11.60 32.94 17.14
N GLY A 1217 12.47 33.03 18.14
CA GLY A 1217 13.43 34.13 18.26
C GLY A 1217 14.79 33.64 18.74
N ALA A 1218 15.83 34.07 18.04
CA ALA A 1218 17.25 33.87 18.29
C ALA A 1218 17.73 33.72 19.75
N SER A 1219 18.89 33.07 19.87
CA SER A 1219 19.65 32.95 21.10
C SER A 1219 19.81 34.29 21.83
N PRO A 1220 19.59 34.37 23.17
CA PRO A 1220 19.83 35.56 24.00
C PRO A 1220 21.27 36.08 23.94
N VAL A 1221 22.18 35.31 23.34
CA VAL A 1221 23.59 35.62 23.17
C VAL A 1221 23.81 36.68 22.08
N LEU A 1222 22.89 36.80 21.10
CA LEU A 1222 23.01 37.71 19.96
C LEU A 1222 22.42 39.11 20.22
N ASP A 1223 21.60 39.27 21.27
CA ASP A 1223 21.08 40.56 21.76
C ASP A 1223 22.15 41.26 22.61
N LEU A 1224 23.05 41.98 21.94
CA LEU A 1224 24.19 42.67 22.54
C LEU A 1224 23.79 43.92 23.32
N ASP A 1225 22.66 44.55 23.01
CA ASP A 1225 22.19 45.75 23.70
C ASP A 1225 21.10 45.50 24.76
N GLY A 1226 20.63 44.26 24.85
CA GLY A 1226 19.66 43.78 25.84
C GLY A 1226 18.28 44.37 25.62
N SER A 1227 17.94 44.74 24.38
CA SER A 1227 16.67 45.35 24.03
C SER A 1227 15.55 44.33 23.87
N GLY A 1228 15.89 43.05 23.72
CA GLY A 1228 14.95 41.99 23.39
C GLY A 1228 14.62 41.91 21.90
N ASP A 1229 15.34 42.62 21.03
CA ASP A 1229 15.18 42.56 19.56
C ASP A 1229 16.57 42.57 18.91
N ILE A 1230 16.93 41.62 18.04
CA ILE A 1230 18.18 41.68 17.27
C ILE A 1230 18.01 42.68 16.14
N ASN A 1231 18.57 43.87 16.30
CA ASN A 1231 18.34 44.96 15.39
C ASN A 1231 19.61 45.79 15.15
N THR A 1232 19.42 46.98 14.58
CA THR A 1232 20.51 47.94 14.35
C THR A 1232 21.35 48.24 15.59
N GLY A 1233 20.78 48.11 16.80
CA GLY A 1233 21.45 48.25 18.08
C GLY A 1233 22.54 47.19 18.29
N ASP A 1234 22.21 45.93 18.05
CA ASP A 1234 23.12 44.78 18.16
C ASP A 1234 24.17 44.79 17.08
N LEU A 1235 23.79 45.12 15.85
CA LEU A 1235 24.75 45.32 14.76
C LEU A 1235 25.74 46.46 15.08
N LEU A 1236 25.27 47.56 15.68
CA LEU A 1236 26.17 48.61 16.17
C LEU A 1236 27.07 48.08 17.29
N GLY A 1237 26.50 47.30 18.21
CA GLY A 1237 27.23 46.64 19.30
C GLY A 1237 28.38 45.80 18.75
N MET A 1238 28.09 44.93 17.78
CA MET A 1238 29.06 44.07 17.11
C MET A 1238 30.15 44.87 16.39
N LEU A 1239 29.77 45.92 15.66
CA LEU A 1239 30.72 46.78 14.96
C LEU A 1239 31.63 47.56 15.92
N THR A 1240 31.22 47.81 17.18
CA THR A 1240 32.07 48.50 18.17
C THR A 1240 33.19 47.62 18.71
N VAL A 1241 33.02 46.30 18.65
CA VAL A 1241 33.98 45.30 19.12
C VAL A 1241 34.72 44.60 17.97
N TRP A 1242 34.39 44.97 16.73
CA TRP A 1242 34.96 44.42 15.49
C TRP A 1242 36.49 44.44 15.41
N GLY A 1243 37.07 43.31 15.04
CA GLY A 1243 38.49 43.12 14.83
C GLY A 1243 39.34 43.24 16.11
N GLN A 1244 38.70 43.30 17.28
CA GLN A 1244 39.38 43.21 18.57
C GLN A 1244 39.46 41.75 19.00
N PRO A 1245 40.65 41.21 19.31
CA PRO A 1245 40.76 39.88 19.88
C PRO A 1245 40.07 39.84 21.25
N CYS A 1246 39.60 38.66 21.63
CA CYS A 1246 39.44 38.26 23.02
C CYS A 1246 40.84 37.93 23.59
#